data_AF-A0A9D7XCN8-F1
#
_entry.id   AF-A0A9D7XCN8-F1
#
_cell.length_a   1.000
_cell.length_b   1.000
_cell.length_c   1.000
_cell.angle_alpha   90.00
_cell.angle_beta   90.00
_cell.angle_gamma   90.00
#
_symmetry.space_group_name_H-M   'P 1'
#
loop_
_entity.id
_entity.type
_entity.pdbx_description
1 polymer ?
#
loop_
_entity_poly.entity_id
_entity_poly.type
_entity_poly.pdbx_seq_one_letter_code
_entity_poly.pdbx_strand_id
1 'polypeptide(L)'
;MKLFAAGALLLVTGLAASFAATASADEESAASAQWEQRSTVLIAGRSAGTEVYLVRGDDHSVHLSFNDRGRGPDTTVRWRLDAHQLPTSIRITGNDYFKSRVDESFSNERGVANWKSAAEQGSLAGATAHFYVPMESPPMFIGVLARALLADADGEIELLPAGSARIAEALTIPEPGSKSRRKRELVAYEISGVGFSPELVWFDADGAYLGVVSDWMSVLPEGREDWLQPMLAAQAQREQARGLEWAERLAHKPGSALLISGGRIFDPRSGVASVASVLIIGERIAAIGDEASMPLPAKVERIDASGQFVMPGLWDNHVHIGNVDGVLHLAAGVTSVRDLANDADSLLARVGRFDKGTEIGPRVVLGGIMDGPGPLAGPTKVLVETPDEARKWVDWYADHGYAQVKIYSSIKPELVPVIAQAAHARGLRVSGHVPAFMSAEQFIAAGADEMQHLNFVFLNFLTKEVPDTRDMARFTAVGKHAAEIKPDGERERRFIATMAARHTVLDPTVNVFEGFFESKQGEVDPGYLAVADRLPPQVRRSLLRGGLTPVAGDEAQYAKAFPSMLRFLAALHKAGVPIVPGTDAMAGFALLRELELYAAAGIANADILRMATLGSAEVNHRSGDLGLVAPGFLADLILVSGDPLADISALRKLSRVIKGGVSYLPGELYPTVGVAPAP
;
A
#
# COMPACT_ATOMS: atom_id res chain seq x y z
N MET A 1 -4.31 -3.82 3.93
CA MET A 1 -3.04 -4.10 4.64
C MET A 1 -1.79 -3.55 3.92
N LYS A 2 -1.72 -2.27 3.50
CA LYS A 2 -0.55 -1.76 2.76
C LYS A 2 0.75 -1.80 3.57
N LEU A 3 1.80 -2.46 3.07
CA LEU A 3 3.14 -2.33 3.66
C LEU A 3 3.78 -0.95 3.37
N PHE A 4 3.36 -0.25 2.33
CA PHE A 4 3.94 1.02 1.86
C PHE A 4 3.18 2.30 2.29
N ALA A 5 2.37 2.24 3.36
CA ALA A 5 1.68 3.42 3.92
C ALA A 5 2.06 3.74 5.39
N ALA A 6 2.84 2.89 6.05
CA ALA A 6 3.43 3.15 7.37
C ALA A 6 4.93 3.47 7.22
N GLY A 7 5.24 4.46 6.37
CA GLY A 7 6.59 4.77 5.87
C GLY A 7 7.39 5.81 6.68
N ALA A 8 7.02 6.03 7.95
CA ALA A 8 7.73 6.89 8.90
C ALA A 8 7.71 6.24 10.30
N LEU A 9 8.86 5.68 10.79
CA LEU A 9 9.22 5.18 12.16
C LEU A 9 10.32 4.01 12.23
N LEU A 10 11.54 4.20 12.87
CA LEU A 10 12.15 3.48 14.11
C LEU A 10 13.10 2.06 13.93
N LEU A 11 13.74 0.97 14.64
CA LEU A 11 14.10 0.13 15.97
C LEU A 11 15.62 0.01 16.45
N VAL A 12 16.29 -1.18 16.51
CA VAL A 12 17.44 -1.58 17.42
C VAL A 12 18.62 -2.29 16.69
N THR A 13 19.82 -2.60 17.24
CA THR A 13 20.28 -2.80 18.64
C THR A 13 21.65 -2.10 18.90
N GLY A 14 22.81 -2.62 19.36
CA GLY A 14 23.33 -3.91 19.86
C GLY A 14 24.52 -4.45 19.04
N LEU A 15 25.55 -5.08 19.62
CA LEU A 15 25.87 -5.33 21.04
C LEU A 15 27.39 -5.16 21.32
N ALA A 16 27.71 -4.75 22.55
CA ALA A 16 28.89 -5.09 23.37
C ALA A 16 30.34 -4.93 22.84
N ALA A 17 31.08 -4.00 23.48
CA ALA A 17 32.46 -4.21 23.94
C ALA A 17 32.67 -3.44 25.27
N SER A 18 33.50 -3.95 26.18
CA SER A 18 33.53 -3.54 27.60
C SER A 18 34.68 -2.58 27.97
N PHE A 19 34.51 -1.74 29.01
CA PHE A 19 35.50 -1.60 30.09
C PHE A 19 34.95 -0.90 31.36
N ALA A 20 35.46 -1.35 32.52
CA ALA A 20 35.54 -0.71 33.85
C ALA A 20 34.29 0.01 34.43
N ALA A 21 33.79 -0.50 35.56
CA ALA A 21 32.76 0.15 36.38
C ALA A 21 33.36 1.11 37.43
N THR A 22 32.68 2.24 37.66
CA THR A 22 32.60 2.92 38.97
C THR A 22 31.14 3.24 39.25
N ALA A 23 30.76 3.39 40.52
CA ALA A 23 29.37 3.24 40.95
C ALA A 23 28.55 4.54 41.04
N SER A 24 27.25 4.39 40.81
CA SER A 24 26.12 5.16 41.37
C SER A 24 26.17 6.69 41.31
N ALA A 25 25.32 7.24 40.43
CA ALA A 25 24.71 8.56 40.58
C ALA A 25 23.24 8.54 40.10
N ASP A 26 22.50 7.47 40.41
CA ASP A 26 21.06 7.34 40.15
C ASP A 26 20.24 8.24 41.10
N GLU A 27 20.37 9.57 40.98
CA GLU A 27 19.55 10.52 41.73
C GLU A 27 19.32 11.88 41.03
N GLU A 28 19.34 11.92 39.68
CA GLU A 28 18.82 13.08 38.95
C GLU A 28 17.28 13.12 38.97
N SER A 29 16.77 13.67 40.08
CA SER A 29 15.57 14.51 40.17
C SER A 29 14.34 14.06 39.35
N ALA A 30 13.36 13.52 40.06
CA ALA A 30 11.97 13.46 39.62
C ALA A 30 11.33 14.86 39.58
N ALA A 31 11.88 15.76 38.76
CA ALA A 31 11.23 17.00 38.36
C ALA A 31 9.92 16.64 37.64
N SER A 32 8.79 16.88 38.31
CA SER A 32 7.45 16.71 37.74
C SER A 32 7.37 17.44 36.40
N ALA A 33 6.92 16.74 35.36
CA ALA A 33 6.70 17.37 34.06
C ALA A 33 5.78 18.60 34.24
N GLN A 34 6.12 19.72 33.61
CA GLN A 34 5.30 20.94 33.73
C GLN A 34 3.96 20.75 33.01
N TRP A 35 3.94 19.89 32.00
CA TRP A 35 2.74 19.37 31.36
C TRP A 35 3.04 17.98 30.77
N GLU A 36 2.04 17.10 30.79
CA GLU A 36 2.09 15.71 30.29
C GLU A 36 0.76 15.38 29.59
N GLN A 37 0.85 14.76 28.40
CA GLN A 37 -0.27 14.14 27.71
C GLN A 37 0.04 12.67 27.42
N ARG A 38 -0.93 11.80 27.72
CA ARG A 38 -0.93 10.39 27.33
C ARG A 38 -1.94 10.18 26.23
N SER A 39 -1.55 9.43 25.22
CA SER A 39 -2.39 9.06 24.09
C SER A 39 -2.35 7.55 23.88
N THR A 40 -3.52 6.94 23.69
CA THR A 40 -3.66 5.53 23.34
C THR A 40 -3.36 5.36 21.84
N VAL A 41 -2.47 4.43 21.50
CA VAL A 41 -2.26 4.02 20.10
C VAL A 41 -3.22 2.87 19.77
N LEU A 42 -4.07 3.10 18.78
CA LEU A 42 -5.08 2.17 18.30
C LEU A 42 -4.66 1.61 16.93
N ILE A 43 -4.57 0.28 16.79
CA ILE A 43 -4.38 -0.43 15.52
C ILE A 43 -5.67 -1.17 15.18
N ALA A 44 -6.25 -0.91 14.01
CA ALA A 44 -7.58 -1.38 13.60
C ALA A 44 -8.65 -1.16 14.71
N GLY A 45 -8.62 0.00 15.37
CA GLY A 45 -9.50 0.37 16.47
C GLY A 45 -9.26 -0.32 17.82
N ARG A 46 -8.22 -1.16 17.96
CA ARG A 46 -7.85 -1.84 19.22
C ARG A 46 -6.60 -1.23 19.82
N SER A 47 -6.56 -1.05 21.15
CA SER A 47 -5.34 -0.58 21.83
C SER A 47 -4.18 -1.54 21.60
N ALA A 48 -3.06 -0.98 21.16
CA ALA A 48 -1.83 -1.67 20.79
C ALA A 48 -0.58 -1.08 21.47
N GLY A 49 -0.71 0.09 22.11
CA GLY A 49 0.41 0.81 22.72
C GLY A 49 0.05 2.22 23.17
N THR A 50 1.07 3.04 23.44
CA THR A 50 0.94 4.39 23.98
C THR A 50 1.93 5.36 23.37
N GLU A 51 1.51 6.62 23.21
CA GLU A 51 2.37 7.78 23.05
C GLU A 51 2.30 8.64 24.34
N VAL A 52 3.44 9.03 24.89
CA VAL A 52 3.54 9.84 26.11
C VAL A 52 4.37 11.08 25.79
N TYR A 53 3.72 12.23 25.75
CA TYR A 53 4.31 13.53 25.42
C TYR A 53 4.51 14.36 26.69
N LEU A 54 5.73 14.85 26.91
CA LEU A 54 6.16 15.62 28.08
C LEU A 54 6.76 16.97 27.65
N VAL A 55 6.49 18.02 28.44
CA VAL A 55 7.08 19.36 28.27
C VAL A 55 7.74 19.84 29.56
N ARG A 56 8.94 20.40 29.46
CA ARG A 56 9.77 20.91 30.57
C ARG A 56 10.50 22.18 30.11
N GLY A 57 9.88 23.34 30.29
CA GLY A 57 10.33 24.57 29.63
C GLY A 57 10.31 24.38 28.11
N ASP A 58 11.42 24.75 27.45
CA ASP A 58 11.58 24.63 25.99
C ASP A 58 11.98 23.21 25.54
N ASP A 59 12.22 22.27 26.48
CA ASP A 59 12.51 20.87 26.19
C ASP A 59 11.22 20.04 26.06
N HIS A 60 11.01 19.50 24.87
CA HIS A 60 9.90 18.60 24.52
C HIS A 60 10.41 17.16 24.37
N SER A 61 9.63 16.18 24.80
CA SER A 61 9.94 14.76 24.50
C SER A 61 8.72 13.87 24.38
N VAL A 62 8.77 12.91 23.44
CA VAL A 62 7.78 11.83 23.29
C VAL A 62 8.45 10.48 23.50
N HIS A 63 7.79 9.60 24.26
CA HIS A 63 8.00 8.15 24.18
C HIS A 63 6.82 7.51 23.43
N LEU A 64 7.10 6.76 22.36
CA LEU A 64 6.08 6.11 21.54
C LEU A 64 6.39 4.62 21.44
N SER A 65 5.53 3.76 21.99
CA SER A 65 5.69 2.30 21.91
C SER A 65 4.37 1.61 21.56
N PHE A 66 4.35 0.73 20.54
CA PHE A 66 3.18 -0.12 20.24
C PHE A 66 3.55 -1.44 19.58
N ASN A 67 2.65 -2.44 19.64
CA ASN A 67 2.85 -3.76 19.03
C ASN A 67 1.81 -4.08 17.93
N ASP A 68 2.27 -4.29 16.70
CA ASP A 68 1.55 -4.94 15.61
C ASP A 68 2.12 -6.35 15.38
N ARG A 69 1.60 -7.36 16.07
CA ARG A 69 1.90 -8.78 15.85
C ARG A 69 3.40 -9.09 15.89
N GLY A 70 4.08 -8.63 16.95
CA GLY A 70 5.53 -8.75 17.13
C GLY A 70 6.35 -7.62 16.50
N ARG A 71 5.77 -6.84 15.58
CA ARG A 71 6.33 -5.59 15.04
C ARG A 71 5.85 -4.39 15.88
N GLY A 72 6.40 -3.20 15.65
CA GLY A 72 5.86 -1.92 16.13
C GLY A 72 6.85 -1.07 16.97
N PRO A 73 6.69 0.27 17.00
CA PRO A 73 7.63 1.27 17.54
C PRO A 73 7.92 1.19 19.05
N ASP A 74 8.95 1.92 19.52
CA ASP A 74 9.38 2.10 20.93
C ASP A 74 10.40 3.29 21.11
N THR A 75 10.16 4.53 20.64
CA THR A 75 11.21 5.59 20.64
C THR A 75 11.34 6.33 21.94
N THR A 76 12.50 6.95 22.16
CA THR A 76 12.52 8.32 22.71
C THR A 76 12.83 9.34 21.63
N VAL A 77 11.94 10.31 21.46
CA VAL A 77 12.08 11.50 20.60
C VAL A 77 12.20 12.71 21.52
N ARG A 78 13.17 13.59 21.28
CA ARG A 78 13.31 14.87 22.01
C ARG A 78 13.52 16.01 21.04
N TRP A 79 12.98 17.19 21.31
CA TRP A 79 13.18 18.36 20.48
C TRP A 79 13.07 19.67 21.24
N ARG A 80 13.54 20.75 20.60
CA ARG A 80 13.35 22.15 21.01
C ARG A 80 12.79 22.95 19.86
N LEU A 81 11.97 23.93 20.18
CA LEU A 81 11.38 24.87 19.21
C LEU A 81 11.97 26.28 19.39
N ASP A 82 11.82 27.14 18.39
CA ASP A 82 12.02 28.58 18.53
C ASP A 82 10.67 29.33 18.72
N ALA A 83 10.76 30.67 18.73
CA ALA A 83 9.59 31.55 18.84
C ALA A 83 8.60 31.44 17.67
N HIS A 84 9.01 30.86 16.53
CA HIS A 84 8.19 30.61 15.35
C HIS A 84 7.66 29.15 15.30
N GLN A 85 7.81 28.39 16.40
CA GLN A 85 7.48 26.96 16.48
C GLN A 85 8.30 26.07 15.52
N LEU A 86 9.41 26.56 14.96
CA LEU A 86 10.31 25.78 14.12
C LEU A 86 11.27 24.96 15.00
N PRO A 87 11.63 23.72 14.60
CA PRO A 87 12.59 22.94 15.35
C PRO A 87 13.99 23.57 15.29
N THR A 88 14.64 23.67 16.45
CA THR A 88 16.05 24.11 16.59
C THR A 88 16.99 22.98 16.93
N SER A 89 16.50 21.92 17.58
CA SER A 89 17.17 20.64 17.70
C SER A 89 16.16 19.51 17.79
N ILE A 90 16.50 18.34 17.24
CA ILE A 90 15.75 17.09 17.35
C ILE A 90 16.74 15.95 17.58
N ARG A 91 16.40 15.03 18.49
CA ARG A 91 17.13 13.78 18.72
C ARG A 91 16.16 12.62 18.81
N ILE A 92 16.34 11.63 17.94
CA ILE A 92 15.55 10.40 17.92
C ILE A 92 16.47 9.21 18.15
N THR A 93 16.11 8.40 19.13
CA THR A 93 16.85 7.20 19.55
C THR A 93 15.88 6.12 19.97
N GLY A 94 16.11 4.90 19.53
CA GLY A 94 15.27 3.75 19.89
C GLY A 94 14.28 3.34 18.80
N ASN A 95 13.04 2.99 19.21
CA ASN A 95 12.31 1.74 18.88
C ASN A 95 11.80 1.56 17.36
N ASP A 96 10.76 0.78 16.82
CA ASP A 96 10.56 0.08 15.42
C ASP A 96 9.67 -1.23 15.23
N TYR A 97 8.56 -1.13 14.47
CA TYR A 97 8.19 -1.98 13.31
C TYR A 97 9.12 -3.17 12.97
N PHE A 98 10.08 -3.02 12.05
CA PHE A 98 10.89 -4.09 11.45
C PHE A 98 12.14 -4.51 12.22
N LYS A 99 12.49 -3.78 13.28
CA LYS A 99 13.53 -4.14 14.25
C LYS A 99 14.97 -3.63 13.98
N SER A 100 15.16 -2.66 13.07
CA SER A 100 16.48 -2.14 12.63
C SER A 100 16.85 -0.74 13.20
N ARG A 101 18.08 -0.54 13.73
CA ARG A 101 18.45 0.58 14.64
C ARG A 101 18.15 2.01 14.15
N VAL A 102 17.44 2.80 14.98
CA VAL A 102 17.31 4.26 14.77
C VAL A 102 18.20 5.12 15.67
N ASP A 103 18.86 6.07 14.99
CA ASP A 103 19.81 7.06 15.50
C ASP A 103 19.72 8.28 14.55
N GLU A 104 18.74 9.15 14.79
CA GLU A 104 18.48 10.35 13.97
C GLU A 104 18.68 11.62 14.80
N SER A 105 19.21 12.67 14.18
CA SER A 105 19.45 13.97 14.80
C SER A 105 19.34 15.11 13.78
N PHE A 106 18.90 16.26 14.28
CA PHE A 106 18.89 17.53 13.56
C PHE A 106 19.26 18.68 14.51
N SER A 107 19.94 19.69 13.99
CA SER A 107 20.14 20.98 14.66
C SER A 107 20.06 22.14 13.67
N ASN A 108 19.62 23.30 14.14
CA ASN A 108 19.63 24.55 13.39
C ASN A 108 20.33 25.63 14.21
N GLU A 109 21.61 25.84 13.94
CA GLU A 109 22.42 26.84 14.65
C GLU A 109 22.49 28.13 13.83
N ARG A 110 21.66 29.11 14.20
CA ARG A 110 21.61 30.46 13.59
C ARG A 110 21.34 30.44 12.08
N GLY A 111 20.46 29.55 11.62
CA GLY A 111 20.13 29.38 10.20
C GLY A 111 21.09 28.45 9.44
N VAL A 112 21.96 27.71 10.14
CA VAL A 112 22.69 26.56 9.57
C VAL A 112 22.05 25.29 10.09
N ALA A 113 21.16 24.73 9.28
CA ALA A 113 20.55 23.43 9.52
C ALA A 113 21.54 22.30 9.23
N ASN A 114 21.53 21.26 10.04
CA ASN A 114 22.29 20.02 9.85
C ASN A 114 21.41 18.85 10.26
N TRP A 115 21.42 17.75 9.50
CA TRP A 115 20.68 16.54 9.83
C TRP A 115 21.46 15.27 9.52
N LYS A 116 21.12 14.21 10.24
CA LYS A 116 21.62 12.86 10.04
C LYS A 116 20.63 11.83 10.57
N SER A 117 20.27 10.86 9.75
CA SER A 117 19.64 9.61 10.15
C SER A 117 20.57 8.44 9.80
N ALA A 118 20.06 7.21 9.88
CA ALA A 118 20.77 6.04 9.34
C ALA A 118 20.74 5.98 7.80
N ALA A 119 19.77 6.65 7.15
CA ALA A 119 19.58 6.64 5.70
C ALA A 119 20.12 7.89 4.98
N GLU A 120 20.16 9.05 5.63
CA GLU A 120 20.58 10.30 4.99
C GLU A 120 21.38 11.21 5.94
N GLN A 121 22.16 12.12 5.38
CA GLN A 121 22.74 13.24 6.13
C GLN A 121 22.92 14.46 5.22
N GLY A 122 22.82 15.66 5.77
CA GLY A 122 22.91 16.89 5.00
C GLY A 122 23.05 18.14 5.86
N SER A 123 23.22 19.27 5.18
CA SER A 123 23.37 20.59 5.79
C SER A 123 22.82 21.66 4.84
N LEU A 124 22.18 22.70 5.39
CA LEU A 124 21.71 23.86 4.62
C LEU A 124 21.97 25.15 5.39
N ALA A 125 22.74 26.05 4.79
CA ALA A 125 22.90 27.42 5.27
C ALA A 125 21.80 28.34 4.71
N GLY A 126 21.28 29.24 5.54
CA GLY A 126 20.13 30.10 5.23
C GLY A 126 18.78 29.53 5.66
N ALA A 127 18.75 28.37 6.31
CA ALA A 127 17.56 27.65 6.78
C ALA A 127 16.90 28.34 8.00
N THR A 128 16.54 29.61 7.86
CA THR A 128 15.99 30.47 8.92
C THR A 128 14.47 30.37 9.08
N ALA A 129 13.78 29.84 8.07
CA ALA A 129 12.33 29.63 8.05
C ALA A 129 12.03 28.26 7.40
N HIS A 130 12.58 27.18 7.96
CA HIS A 130 12.40 25.82 7.45
C HIS A 130 12.04 24.85 8.57
N PHE A 131 11.14 23.90 8.30
CA PHE A 131 10.74 22.86 9.24
C PHE A 131 11.43 21.54 8.89
N TYR A 132 12.23 20.97 9.81
CA TYR A 132 12.75 19.62 9.62
C TYR A 132 11.66 18.59 9.88
N VAL A 133 11.44 17.71 8.90
CA VAL A 133 10.60 16.52 9.06
C VAL A 133 11.54 15.35 9.38
N PRO A 134 11.57 14.82 10.62
CA PRO A 134 12.27 13.56 10.90
C PRO A 134 11.74 12.43 10.03
N MET A 135 12.63 11.52 9.61
CA MET A 135 12.21 10.25 9.06
C MET A 135 11.34 9.50 10.07
N GLU A 136 11.68 9.60 11.35
CA GLU A 136 11.07 8.79 12.40
C GLU A 136 10.16 9.62 13.33
N SER A 137 9.38 10.51 12.70
CA SER A 137 8.44 11.46 13.32
C SER A 137 7.29 10.77 14.07
N PRO A 138 7.19 10.87 15.41
CA PRO A 138 6.06 10.29 16.15
C PRO A 138 4.75 11.01 15.79
N PRO A 139 3.56 10.39 15.92
CA PRO A 139 2.28 10.99 15.53
C PRO A 139 2.00 12.38 16.11
N MET A 140 2.42 12.70 17.34
CA MET A 140 2.39 14.06 17.91
C MET A 140 3.15 15.09 17.05
N PHE A 141 4.19 14.70 16.32
CA PHE A 141 5.06 15.64 15.59
C PHE A 141 4.37 16.30 14.39
N ILE A 142 3.34 15.68 13.78
CA ILE A 142 2.51 16.36 12.77
C ILE A 142 1.74 17.54 13.37
N GLY A 143 1.40 17.46 14.67
CA GLY A 143 0.83 18.57 15.43
C GLY A 143 1.83 19.69 15.73
N VAL A 144 3.14 19.41 15.69
CA VAL A 144 4.20 20.43 15.76
C VAL A 144 4.29 21.17 14.42
N LEU A 145 4.32 20.44 13.29
CA LEU A 145 4.25 21.03 11.95
C LEU A 145 2.98 21.88 11.77
N ALA A 146 1.83 21.37 12.22
CA ALA A 146 0.56 22.11 12.18
C ALA A 146 0.63 23.46 12.92
N ARG A 147 1.22 23.51 14.12
CA ARG A 147 1.37 24.76 14.88
C ARG A 147 2.39 25.72 14.26
N ALA A 148 3.42 25.22 13.60
CA ALA A 148 4.33 26.05 12.82
C ALA A 148 3.60 26.67 11.63
N LEU A 149 2.87 25.86 10.84
CA LEU A 149 2.09 26.33 9.69
C LEU A 149 0.97 27.32 10.07
N LEU A 150 0.35 27.17 11.25
CA LEU A 150 -0.63 28.12 11.80
C LEU A 150 -0.01 29.39 12.41
N ALA A 151 1.31 29.40 12.62
CA ALA A 151 2.06 30.58 13.08
C ALA A 151 2.72 31.35 11.91
N ASP A 152 2.81 30.73 10.73
CA ASP A 152 3.17 31.41 9.48
C ASP A 152 2.02 32.28 8.93
N ALA A 153 2.37 33.32 8.18
CA ALA A 153 1.41 34.29 7.66
C ALA A 153 0.66 33.85 6.40
N ASP A 154 1.29 33.02 5.55
CA ASP A 154 0.71 32.49 4.31
C ASP A 154 0.24 31.02 4.46
N GLY A 155 0.49 30.41 5.63
CA GLY A 155 0.15 29.03 5.95
C GLY A 155 1.05 28.00 5.27
N GLU A 156 2.27 28.41 4.86
CA GLU A 156 3.23 27.60 4.10
C GLU A 156 4.63 27.63 4.71
N ILE A 157 5.28 26.47 4.84
CA ILE A 157 6.67 26.37 5.31
C ILE A 157 7.47 25.41 4.43
N GLU A 158 8.67 25.85 4.04
CA GLU A 158 9.69 25.01 3.39
C GLU A 158 10.17 23.89 4.33
N LEU A 159 10.22 22.66 3.82
CA LEU A 159 10.58 21.47 4.56
C LEU A 159 12.03 21.08 4.30
N LEU A 160 12.71 20.67 5.37
CA LEU A 160 13.97 19.93 5.25
C LEU A 160 13.70 18.42 5.31
N PRO A 161 14.37 17.60 4.46
CA PRO A 161 15.40 18.00 3.49
C PRO A 161 14.90 18.68 2.20
N ALA A 162 13.62 18.50 1.83
CA ALA A 162 13.03 19.10 0.61
C ALA A 162 11.50 19.14 0.63
N GLY A 163 10.92 20.02 -0.21
CA GLY A 163 9.48 20.24 -0.41
C GLY A 163 8.94 21.40 0.43
N SER A 164 7.68 21.77 0.27
CA SER A 164 6.96 22.66 1.20
C SER A 164 5.72 21.94 1.77
N ALA A 165 5.25 22.38 2.94
CA ALA A 165 3.94 22.01 3.46
C ALA A 165 3.01 23.22 3.49
N ARG A 166 1.70 22.99 3.28
CA ARG A 166 0.65 24.01 3.44
C ARG A 166 -0.44 23.52 4.38
N ILE A 167 -1.03 24.40 5.17
CA ILE A 167 -2.18 24.09 6.03
C ILE A 167 -3.48 24.79 5.57
N ALA A 168 -4.62 24.15 5.79
CA ALA A 168 -5.94 24.76 5.69
C ALA A 168 -6.90 24.18 6.74
N GLU A 169 -7.86 24.96 7.24
CA GLU A 169 -8.99 24.41 8.01
C GLU A 169 -9.84 23.53 7.08
N ALA A 170 -10.10 22.29 7.49
CA ALA A 170 -10.73 21.29 6.63
C ALA A 170 -12.18 20.98 7.02
N LEU A 171 -12.45 20.86 8.32
CA LEU A 171 -13.76 20.59 8.92
C LEU A 171 -13.74 20.83 10.43
N THR A 172 -14.92 21.01 11.00
CA THR A 172 -15.12 21.19 12.45
C THR A 172 -16.32 20.36 12.90
N ILE A 173 -16.21 19.65 14.04
CA ILE A 173 -17.28 18.83 14.63
C ILE A 173 -17.53 19.24 16.09
N PRO A 174 -18.75 19.05 16.63
CA PRO A 174 -18.98 19.19 18.07
C PRO A 174 -18.24 18.10 18.86
N GLU A 175 -17.69 18.45 20.02
CA GLU A 175 -17.05 17.54 20.98
C GLU A 175 -17.94 16.31 21.25
N PRO A 176 -17.52 15.08 20.86
CA PRO A 176 -18.33 13.89 21.05
C PRO A 176 -18.61 13.61 22.52
N GLY A 177 -19.84 13.16 22.81
CA GLY A 177 -20.32 12.92 24.18
C GLY A 177 -20.59 14.18 25.02
N SER A 178 -20.28 15.38 24.53
CA SER A 178 -20.39 16.62 25.32
C SER A 178 -21.82 16.95 25.73
N LYS A 179 -22.05 17.04 27.05
CA LYS A 179 -23.34 17.42 27.67
C LYS A 179 -23.44 18.92 27.96
N SER A 180 -22.44 19.70 27.55
CA SER A 180 -22.40 21.15 27.77
C SER A 180 -23.43 21.90 26.92
N ARG A 181 -24.07 22.92 27.49
CA ARG A 181 -24.87 23.89 26.71
C ARG A 181 -24.00 24.78 25.80
N ARG A 182 -22.75 25.00 26.18
CA ARG A 182 -21.72 25.61 25.34
C ARG A 182 -20.89 24.48 24.77
N LYS A 183 -21.32 23.93 23.63
CA LYS A 183 -20.59 22.85 22.94
C LYS A 183 -19.16 23.32 22.70
N ARG A 184 -18.17 22.52 23.10
CA ARG A 184 -16.82 22.62 22.54
C ARG A 184 -16.85 22.04 21.13
N GLU A 185 -15.91 22.46 20.31
CA GLU A 185 -15.75 21.98 18.94
C GLU A 185 -14.32 21.44 18.78
N LEU A 186 -14.18 20.43 17.93
CA LEU A 186 -12.90 19.86 17.52
C LEU A 186 -12.69 20.23 16.05
N VAL A 187 -11.56 20.85 15.76
CA VAL A 187 -11.19 21.36 14.43
C VAL A 187 -10.18 20.40 13.82
N ALA A 188 -10.36 20.04 12.54
CA ALA A 188 -9.37 19.32 11.77
C ALA A 188 -8.75 20.23 10.71
N TYR A 189 -7.43 20.22 10.63
CA TYR A 189 -6.67 20.90 9.58
C TYR A 189 -6.12 19.88 8.58
N GLU A 190 -6.10 20.26 7.30
CA GLU A 190 -5.47 19.51 6.22
C GLU A 190 -4.06 20.02 5.95
N ILE A 191 -3.05 19.17 6.12
CA ILE A 191 -1.65 19.46 5.77
C ILE A 191 -1.32 18.82 4.42
N SER A 192 -1.07 19.66 3.42
CA SER A 192 -0.70 19.26 2.06
C SER A 192 0.82 19.31 1.85
N GLY A 193 1.34 18.58 0.86
CA GLY A 193 2.76 18.63 0.43
C GLY A 193 3.65 17.53 1.01
N VAL A 194 3.24 16.88 2.10
CA VAL A 194 3.97 15.77 2.73
C VAL A 194 3.73 14.45 1.97
N GLY A 195 2.48 13.99 1.90
CA GLY A 195 2.08 12.74 1.25
C GLY A 195 1.42 12.90 -0.13
N PHE A 196 0.92 11.79 -0.67
CA PHE A 196 0.07 11.78 -1.89
C PHE A 196 -1.30 12.46 -1.71
N SER A 197 -1.68 12.74 -0.47
CA SER A 197 -2.93 13.41 -0.10
C SER A 197 -2.71 14.30 1.11
N PRO A 198 -3.53 15.36 1.29
CA PRO A 198 -3.57 16.10 2.54
C PRO A 198 -3.84 15.19 3.74
N GLU A 199 -3.01 15.29 4.77
CA GLU A 199 -3.16 14.58 6.05
C GLU A 199 -4.05 15.40 6.99
N LEU A 200 -4.98 14.74 7.70
CA LEU A 200 -5.88 15.42 8.65
C LEU A 200 -5.37 15.30 10.08
N VAL A 201 -5.19 16.45 10.73
CA VAL A 201 -4.70 16.57 12.11
C VAL A 201 -5.70 17.35 12.97
N TRP A 202 -5.97 16.84 14.18
CA TRP A 202 -7.07 17.30 15.02
C TRP A 202 -6.62 18.13 16.22
N PHE A 203 -7.40 19.17 16.50
CA PHE A 203 -7.21 20.13 17.58
C PHE A 203 -8.54 20.41 18.30
N ASP A 204 -8.50 20.87 19.56
CA ASP A 204 -9.67 21.43 20.22
C ASP A 204 -9.84 22.94 19.95
N ALA A 205 -10.98 23.48 20.36
CA ALA A 205 -11.29 24.90 20.27
C ALA A 205 -10.38 25.84 21.09
N ASP A 206 -9.51 25.30 21.97
CA ASP A 206 -8.50 26.07 22.71
C ASP A 206 -7.11 25.98 22.03
N GLY A 207 -6.97 25.25 20.92
CA GLY A 207 -5.75 25.12 20.11
C GLY A 207 -4.80 23.99 20.55
N ALA A 208 -5.24 23.09 21.45
CA ALA A 208 -4.46 21.93 21.86
C ALA A 208 -4.58 20.78 20.84
N TYR A 209 -3.46 20.13 20.52
CA TYR A 209 -3.45 18.95 19.64
C TYR A 209 -4.13 17.77 20.32
N LEU A 210 -5.03 17.11 19.58
CA LEU A 210 -5.75 15.93 20.04
C LEU A 210 -5.15 14.65 19.49
N GLY A 211 -4.85 14.61 18.19
CA GLY A 211 -4.44 13.37 17.56
C GLY A 211 -4.52 13.34 16.04
N VAL A 212 -4.34 12.12 15.52
CA VAL A 212 -4.57 11.73 14.13
C VAL A 212 -5.37 10.43 14.10
N VAL A 213 -6.29 10.29 13.15
CA VAL A 213 -7.10 9.07 13.01
C VAL A 213 -7.08 8.51 11.60
N SER A 214 -7.05 7.18 11.49
CA SER A 214 -7.25 6.42 10.26
C SER A 214 -7.78 5.02 10.58
N ASP A 215 -8.36 4.36 9.57
CA ASP A 215 -8.83 2.97 9.65
C ASP A 215 -7.71 1.99 10.06
N TRP A 216 -6.44 2.33 9.81
CA TRP A 216 -5.29 1.52 10.20
C TRP A 216 -4.76 1.84 11.59
N MET A 217 -4.24 3.06 11.77
CA MET A 217 -3.60 3.53 12.99
C MET A 217 -4.20 4.87 13.41
N SER A 218 -4.54 4.98 14.68
CA SER A 218 -5.02 6.22 15.28
C SER A 218 -4.30 6.47 16.60
N VAL A 219 -4.05 7.73 16.92
CA VAL A 219 -3.51 8.17 18.21
C VAL A 219 -4.44 9.24 18.75
N LEU A 220 -5.01 8.99 19.93
CA LEU A 220 -6.01 9.82 20.60
C LEU A 220 -5.68 9.93 22.09
N PRO A 221 -6.10 11.00 22.81
CA PRO A 221 -5.82 11.14 24.23
C PRO A 221 -6.40 9.97 25.03
N GLU A 222 -5.71 9.54 26.09
CA GLU A 222 -6.15 8.43 26.94
C GLU A 222 -7.54 8.71 27.54
N GLY A 223 -8.49 7.81 27.31
CA GLY A 223 -9.89 8.02 27.70
C GLY A 223 -10.69 8.91 26.74
N ARG A 224 -10.29 9.00 25.47
CA ARG A 224 -11.01 9.62 24.34
C ARG A 224 -11.10 8.71 23.10
N GLU A 225 -10.96 7.40 23.30
CA GLU A 225 -11.06 6.41 22.23
C GLU A 225 -12.48 6.37 21.61
N ASP A 226 -13.50 6.90 22.31
CA ASP A 226 -14.87 7.07 21.80
C ASP A 226 -14.99 8.16 20.73
N TRP A 227 -14.02 9.09 20.64
CA TRP A 227 -13.97 10.12 19.60
C TRP A 227 -13.57 9.56 18.22
N LEU A 228 -12.94 8.37 18.16
CA LEU A 228 -12.42 7.77 16.93
C LEU A 228 -13.47 7.69 15.81
N GLN A 229 -14.65 7.14 16.11
CA GLN A 229 -15.69 6.90 15.09
C GLN A 229 -16.33 8.21 14.57
N PRO A 230 -16.70 9.18 15.43
CA PRO A 230 -17.07 10.53 14.98
C PRO A 230 -16.01 11.22 14.11
N MET A 231 -14.73 11.13 14.46
CA MET A 231 -13.64 11.76 13.71
C MET A 231 -13.45 11.09 12.34
N LEU A 232 -13.35 9.75 12.29
CA LEU A 232 -13.27 8.99 11.02
C LEU A 232 -14.45 9.29 10.09
N ALA A 233 -15.68 9.32 10.62
CA ALA A 233 -16.87 9.64 9.84
C ALA A 233 -16.82 11.05 9.23
N ALA A 234 -16.22 12.03 9.91
CA ALA A 234 -16.03 13.38 9.40
C ALA A 234 -14.92 13.44 8.33
N GLN A 235 -13.76 12.81 8.56
CA GLN A 235 -12.71 12.71 7.53
C GLN A 235 -13.24 12.05 6.25
N ALA A 236 -13.97 10.94 6.39
CA ALA A 236 -14.57 10.23 5.26
C ALA A 236 -15.55 11.10 4.46
N GLN A 237 -16.29 12.03 5.08
CA GLN A 237 -17.16 12.98 4.37
C GLN A 237 -16.35 14.01 3.57
N ARG A 238 -15.29 14.56 4.15
CA ARG A 238 -14.39 15.51 3.49
C ARG A 238 -13.62 14.88 2.34
N GLU A 239 -13.14 13.64 2.51
CA GLU A 239 -12.53 12.84 1.45
C GLU A 239 -13.52 12.55 0.31
N GLN A 240 -14.78 12.21 0.62
CA GLN A 240 -15.82 12.00 -0.39
C GLN A 240 -16.12 13.26 -1.20
N ALA A 241 -16.17 14.43 -0.56
CA ALA A 241 -16.33 15.71 -1.26
C ALA A 241 -15.16 15.98 -2.22
N ARG A 242 -13.91 15.73 -1.78
CA ARG A 242 -12.70 15.85 -2.60
C ARG A 242 -12.69 14.86 -3.78
N GLY A 243 -13.09 13.62 -3.53
CA GLY A 243 -13.21 12.57 -4.55
C GLY A 243 -14.27 12.86 -5.62
N LEU A 244 -15.38 13.52 -5.23
CA LEU A 244 -16.41 13.99 -6.16
C LEU A 244 -15.91 15.15 -7.02
N GLU A 245 -15.27 16.17 -6.43
CA GLU A 245 -14.66 17.30 -7.17
C GLU A 245 -13.68 16.79 -8.24
N TRP A 246 -12.83 15.83 -7.88
CA TRP A 246 -11.90 15.19 -8.81
C TRP A 246 -12.64 14.41 -9.91
N ALA A 247 -13.68 13.63 -9.56
CA ALA A 247 -14.48 12.87 -10.51
C ALA A 247 -15.31 13.75 -11.47
N GLU A 248 -15.72 14.94 -11.06
CA GLU A 248 -16.40 15.92 -11.93
C GLU A 248 -15.41 16.62 -12.87
N ARG A 249 -14.18 16.87 -12.42
CA ARG A 249 -13.16 17.63 -13.16
C ARG A 249 -12.28 16.80 -14.11
N LEU A 250 -12.03 15.52 -13.81
CA LEU A 250 -11.01 14.70 -14.49
C LEU A 250 -11.57 13.50 -15.26
N ALA A 251 -12.87 13.21 -15.12
CA ALA A 251 -13.52 12.09 -15.80
C ALA A 251 -14.14 12.55 -17.12
N HIS A 252 -13.36 12.50 -18.20
CA HIS A 252 -13.79 12.94 -19.53
C HIS A 252 -14.81 11.95 -20.11
N LYS A 253 -16.09 12.31 -20.06
CA LYS A 253 -17.24 11.47 -20.43
C LYS A 253 -17.70 11.79 -21.87
N PRO A 254 -17.46 10.90 -22.86
CA PRO A 254 -17.84 11.17 -24.26
C PRO A 254 -19.35 11.30 -24.42
N GLY A 255 -19.81 12.33 -25.13
CA GLY A 255 -21.23 12.72 -25.15
C GLY A 255 -22.20 11.80 -25.91
N SER A 256 -21.71 10.78 -26.63
CA SER A 256 -22.56 9.81 -27.36
C SER A 256 -21.81 8.52 -27.72
N ALA A 257 -20.64 8.66 -28.33
CA ALA A 257 -19.75 7.56 -28.70
C ALA A 257 -18.31 8.08 -28.82
N LEU A 258 -17.36 7.17 -28.60
CA LEU A 258 -15.93 7.43 -28.70
C LEU A 258 -15.29 6.46 -29.69
N LEU A 259 -14.44 6.97 -30.57
CA LEU A 259 -13.70 6.20 -31.56
C LEU A 259 -12.21 6.37 -31.33
N ILE A 260 -11.53 5.25 -31.09
CA ILE A 260 -10.07 5.17 -31.06
C ILE A 260 -9.63 4.78 -32.47
N SER A 261 -8.99 5.68 -33.20
CA SER A 261 -8.65 5.50 -34.61
C SER A 261 -7.23 4.95 -34.80
N GLY A 262 -7.06 3.89 -35.60
CA GLY A 262 -5.75 3.48 -36.15
C GLY A 262 -4.72 2.89 -35.17
N GLY A 263 -5.13 2.45 -33.97
CA GLY A 263 -4.23 1.88 -32.96
C GLY A 263 -3.78 0.45 -33.24
N ARG A 264 -2.65 0.04 -32.65
CA ARG A 264 -2.21 -1.37 -32.64
C ARG A 264 -2.93 -2.12 -31.51
N ILE A 265 -4.07 -2.73 -31.84
CA ILE A 265 -4.95 -3.44 -30.90
C ILE A 265 -4.37 -4.81 -30.55
N PHE A 266 -4.14 -5.07 -29.26
CA PHE A 266 -3.59 -6.32 -28.73
C PHE A 266 -4.66 -7.34 -28.34
N ASP A 267 -4.43 -8.61 -28.70
CA ASP A 267 -5.28 -9.75 -28.31
C ASP A 267 -4.51 -10.74 -27.40
N PRO A 268 -4.76 -10.74 -26.07
CA PRO A 268 -4.14 -11.67 -25.11
C PRO A 268 -4.55 -13.14 -25.24
N ARG A 269 -5.33 -13.53 -26.27
CA ARG A 269 -5.54 -14.94 -26.67
C ARG A 269 -4.51 -15.41 -27.69
N SER A 270 -3.94 -14.50 -28.47
CA SER A 270 -2.97 -14.82 -29.54
C SER A 270 -1.56 -14.30 -29.25
N GLY A 271 -1.42 -13.31 -28.37
CA GLY A 271 -0.14 -12.61 -28.12
C GLY A 271 0.24 -11.61 -29.22
N VAL A 272 -0.66 -11.35 -30.18
CA VAL A 272 -0.41 -10.50 -31.35
C VAL A 272 -1.14 -9.17 -31.22
N ALA A 273 -0.55 -8.09 -31.76
CA ALA A 273 -1.21 -6.80 -31.94
C ALA A 273 -1.35 -6.45 -33.43
N SER A 274 -2.49 -5.90 -33.84
CA SER A 274 -2.82 -5.57 -35.24
C SER A 274 -3.45 -4.18 -35.36
N VAL A 275 -3.27 -3.50 -36.50
CA VAL A 275 -3.81 -2.14 -36.68
C VAL A 275 -5.31 -2.18 -36.95
N ALA A 276 -6.10 -1.54 -36.09
CA ALA A 276 -7.54 -1.36 -36.25
C ALA A 276 -8.03 -0.13 -35.45
N SER A 277 -9.25 0.30 -35.72
CA SER A 277 -9.98 1.25 -34.88
C SER A 277 -10.89 0.51 -33.90
N VAL A 278 -11.31 1.17 -32.80
CA VAL A 278 -12.23 0.65 -31.78
C VAL A 278 -13.32 1.68 -31.51
N LEU A 279 -14.58 1.30 -31.75
CA LEU A 279 -15.77 2.11 -31.46
C LEU A 279 -16.36 1.72 -30.10
N ILE A 280 -16.59 2.71 -29.25
CA ILE A 280 -17.16 2.59 -27.90
C ILE A 280 -18.48 3.35 -27.85
N ILE A 281 -19.52 2.73 -27.29
CA ILE A 281 -20.84 3.34 -27.10
C ILE A 281 -21.30 3.05 -25.67
N GLY A 282 -21.50 4.10 -24.87
CA GLY A 282 -21.66 3.96 -23.42
C GLY A 282 -20.46 3.24 -22.80
N GLU A 283 -20.70 2.27 -21.92
CA GLU A 283 -19.64 1.51 -21.25
C GLU A 283 -18.99 0.41 -22.10
N ARG A 284 -19.47 0.11 -23.32
CA ARG A 284 -19.06 -1.11 -24.06
C ARG A 284 -18.46 -0.83 -25.43
N ILE A 285 -17.56 -1.72 -25.84
CA ILE A 285 -16.98 -1.76 -27.18
C ILE A 285 -18.07 -2.25 -28.14
N ALA A 286 -18.44 -1.41 -29.10
CA ALA A 286 -19.48 -1.70 -30.08
C ALA A 286 -18.92 -2.38 -31.34
N ALA A 287 -17.74 -1.97 -31.82
CA ALA A 287 -17.10 -2.53 -33.01
C ALA A 287 -15.57 -2.39 -32.98
N ILE A 288 -14.88 -3.26 -33.72
CA ILE A 288 -13.43 -3.22 -33.97
C ILE A 288 -13.21 -3.56 -35.45
N GLY A 289 -12.29 -2.86 -36.12
CA GLY A 289 -11.96 -3.10 -37.54
C GLY A 289 -11.50 -1.83 -38.26
N ASP A 290 -11.70 -1.79 -39.57
CA ASP A 290 -11.48 -0.60 -40.39
C ASP A 290 -12.58 0.45 -40.12
N GLU A 291 -12.17 1.66 -39.74
CA GLU A 291 -13.06 2.81 -39.51
C GLU A 291 -13.97 3.12 -40.71
N ALA A 292 -13.49 2.92 -41.95
CA ALA A 292 -14.29 3.14 -43.15
C ALA A 292 -15.48 2.17 -43.29
N SER A 293 -15.48 1.07 -42.52
CA SER A 293 -16.55 0.06 -42.47
C SER A 293 -17.45 0.15 -41.23
N MET A 294 -17.15 1.05 -40.28
CA MET A 294 -17.80 1.07 -38.98
C MET A 294 -19.20 1.70 -38.98
N PRO A 295 -20.13 1.22 -38.11
CA PRO A 295 -21.44 1.84 -37.89
C PRO A 295 -21.32 3.09 -37.00
N LEU A 296 -20.60 4.12 -37.47
CA LEU A 296 -20.37 5.34 -36.72
C LEU A 296 -21.67 6.16 -36.54
N PRO A 297 -22.01 6.59 -35.30
CA PRO A 297 -23.14 7.49 -35.09
C PRO A 297 -22.83 8.91 -35.57
N ALA A 298 -23.88 9.69 -35.86
CA ALA A 298 -23.78 11.05 -36.42
C ALA A 298 -23.03 12.08 -35.53
N LYS A 299 -22.78 11.74 -34.26
CA LYS A 299 -21.82 12.40 -33.38
C LYS A 299 -20.94 11.33 -32.75
N VAL A 300 -19.63 11.44 -32.99
CA VAL A 300 -18.61 10.56 -32.42
C VAL A 300 -17.38 11.41 -32.07
N GLU A 301 -16.87 11.24 -30.86
CA GLU A 301 -15.61 11.83 -30.42
C GLU A 301 -14.46 10.95 -30.93
N ARG A 302 -13.31 11.54 -31.31
CA ARG A 302 -12.18 10.80 -31.90
C ARG A 302 -10.91 10.99 -31.08
N ILE A 303 -10.23 9.88 -30.81
CA ILE A 303 -8.85 9.82 -30.34
C ILE A 303 -8.02 9.22 -31.47
N ASP A 304 -7.04 9.96 -31.97
CA ASP A 304 -6.01 9.38 -32.83
C ASP A 304 -5.07 8.51 -31.98
N ALA A 305 -4.97 7.23 -32.31
CA ALA A 305 -4.06 6.26 -31.70
C ALA A 305 -3.03 5.73 -32.72
N SER A 306 -2.85 6.41 -33.85
CA SER A 306 -1.88 6.05 -34.90
C SER A 306 -0.49 5.85 -34.32
N GLY A 307 0.03 4.61 -34.44
CA GLY A 307 1.34 4.22 -33.91
C GLY A 307 1.37 3.90 -32.40
N GLN A 308 0.31 4.16 -31.65
CA GLN A 308 0.17 3.74 -30.25
C GLN A 308 -0.29 2.28 -30.15
N PHE A 309 0.06 1.63 -29.05
CA PHE A 309 -0.41 0.29 -28.69
C PHE A 309 -1.66 0.41 -27.82
N VAL A 310 -2.70 -0.37 -28.13
CA VAL A 310 -4.00 -0.34 -27.46
C VAL A 310 -4.30 -1.73 -26.92
N MET A 311 -4.57 -1.84 -25.63
CA MET A 311 -4.78 -3.12 -24.97
C MET A 311 -5.86 -3.02 -23.88
N PRO A 312 -6.37 -4.15 -23.36
CA PRO A 312 -7.26 -4.14 -22.21
C PRO A 312 -6.56 -3.50 -21.02
N GLY A 313 -7.32 -2.81 -20.17
CA GLY A 313 -6.77 -2.21 -18.96
C GLY A 313 -6.20 -3.24 -17.99
N LEU A 314 -5.16 -2.84 -17.26
CA LEU A 314 -4.39 -3.74 -16.40
C LEU A 314 -5.17 -4.14 -15.15
N TRP A 315 -4.79 -5.30 -14.60
CA TRP A 315 -5.26 -5.87 -13.35
C TRP A 315 -4.15 -5.88 -12.29
N ASP A 316 -4.43 -5.36 -11.09
CA ASP A 316 -3.65 -5.63 -9.88
C ASP A 316 -4.44 -6.55 -8.95
N ASN A 317 -3.94 -7.77 -8.76
CA ASN A 317 -4.65 -8.83 -8.05
C ASN A 317 -4.39 -8.81 -6.54
N HIS A 318 -3.58 -7.89 -6.02
CA HIS A 318 -3.31 -7.74 -4.59
C HIS A 318 -3.24 -6.27 -4.18
N VAL A 319 -4.39 -5.64 -4.00
CA VAL A 319 -4.46 -4.26 -3.51
C VAL A 319 -5.11 -4.19 -2.14
N HIS A 320 -4.96 -3.03 -1.52
CA HIS A 320 -5.60 -2.66 -0.26
C HIS A 320 -6.02 -1.19 -0.32
N ILE A 321 -7.23 -0.96 -0.83
CA ILE A 321 -7.66 0.34 -1.37
C ILE A 321 -7.83 1.37 -0.27
N GLY A 322 -6.89 2.32 -0.23
CA GLY A 322 -6.96 3.57 0.50
C GLY A 322 -7.33 4.76 -0.40
N ASN A 323 -7.19 5.96 0.16
CA ASN A 323 -7.95 7.14 -0.25
C ASN A 323 -7.59 7.73 -1.63
N VAL A 324 -6.36 7.55 -2.09
CA VAL A 324 -5.87 8.05 -3.40
C VAL A 324 -5.55 6.95 -4.41
N ASP A 325 -5.71 5.68 -4.02
CA ASP A 325 -5.28 4.56 -4.84
C ASP A 325 -6.09 4.46 -6.13
N GLY A 326 -7.36 4.86 -6.11
CA GLY A 326 -8.17 4.90 -7.32
C GLY A 326 -7.62 5.83 -8.39
N VAL A 327 -7.03 6.97 -7.99
CA VAL A 327 -6.34 7.90 -8.88
C VAL A 327 -5.00 7.31 -9.35
N LEU A 328 -4.20 6.76 -8.43
CA LEU A 328 -2.89 6.17 -8.76
C LEU A 328 -3.00 4.94 -9.68
N HIS A 329 -3.96 4.05 -9.42
CA HIS A 329 -4.25 2.88 -10.26
C HIS A 329 -4.67 3.30 -11.67
N LEU A 330 -5.66 4.21 -11.81
CA LEU A 330 -6.08 4.67 -13.15
C LEU A 330 -5.00 5.49 -13.85
N ALA A 331 -4.17 6.26 -13.15
CA ALA A 331 -3.03 6.96 -13.75
C ALA A 331 -1.92 5.99 -14.23
N ALA A 332 -1.84 4.79 -13.65
CA ALA A 332 -0.96 3.70 -14.04
C ALA A 332 -1.63 2.64 -14.95
N GLY A 333 -2.83 2.91 -15.47
CA GLY A 333 -3.52 2.01 -16.41
C GLY A 333 -4.20 0.80 -15.79
N VAL A 334 -4.25 0.73 -14.46
CA VAL A 334 -4.90 -0.34 -13.69
C VAL A 334 -6.40 -0.03 -13.57
N THR A 335 -7.18 -0.63 -14.47
CA THR A 335 -8.64 -0.41 -14.58
C THR A 335 -9.45 -1.33 -13.68
N SER A 336 -8.88 -2.47 -13.29
CA SER A 336 -9.50 -3.47 -12.43
C SER A 336 -8.52 -3.90 -11.35
N VAL A 337 -9.01 -4.19 -10.15
CA VAL A 337 -8.19 -4.64 -9.03
C VAL A 337 -8.94 -5.69 -8.21
N ARG A 338 -8.21 -6.47 -7.41
CA ARG A 338 -8.78 -7.30 -6.34
C ARG A 338 -8.25 -6.82 -5.00
N ASP A 339 -9.12 -6.27 -4.15
CA ASP A 339 -8.76 -6.01 -2.76
C ASP A 339 -8.83 -7.32 -1.99
N LEU A 340 -7.76 -7.64 -1.26
CA LEU A 340 -7.60 -8.93 -0.59
C LEU A 340 -7.65 -8.86 0.95
N ALA A 341 -7.77 -7.67 1.55
CA ALA A 341 -7.94 -7.47 3.00
C ALA A 341 -8.16 -5.99 3.35
N ASN A 342 -9.42 -5.61 3.53
CA ASN A 342 -9.85 -4.27 3.95
C ASN A 342 -11.00 -4.38 4.96
N ASP A 343 -11.41 -3.26 5.58
CA ASP A 343 -12.68 -3.26 6.29
C ASP A 343 -13.85 -3.37 5.29
N ALA A 344 -14.79 -4.26 5.57
CA ALA A 344 -15.87 -4.55 4.65
C ALA A 344 -16.87 -3.38 4.48
N ASP A 345 -17.08 -2.57 5.52
CA ASP A 345 -18.08 -1.51 5.49
C ASP A 345 -17.52 -0.28 4.74
N SER A 346 -16.26 0.10 5.00
CA SER A 346 -15.61 1.21 4.29
C SER A 346 -15.28 0.85 2.83
N LEU A 347 -14.88 -0.40 2.54
CA LEU A 347 -14.62 -0.87 1.17
C LEU A 347 -15.89 -0.90 0.34
N LEU A 348 -16.99 -1.52 0.81
CA LEU A 348 -18.26 -1.55 0.07
C LEU A 348 -18.79 -0.13 -0.21
N ALA A 349 -18.64 0.79 0.74
CA ALA A 349 -18.99 2.20 0.55
C ALA A 349 -18.13 2.90 -0.53
N ARG A 350 -16.81 2.62 -0.61
CA ARG A 350 -15.92 3.18 -1.63
C ARG A 350 -16.15 2.57 -3.02
N VAL A 351 -16.33 1.25 -3.12
CA VAL A 351 -16.68 0.57 -4.38
C VAL A 351 -17.98 1.13 -4.95
N GLY A 352 -19.00 1.32 -4.10
CA GLY A 352 -20.26 1.97 -4.46
C GLY A 352 -20.17 3.44 -4.89
N ARG A 353 -18.99 4.08 -4.85
CA ARG A 353 -18.69 5.41 -5.41
C ARG A 353 -17.84 5.31 -6.69
N PHE A 354 -16.88 4.37 -6.74
CA PHE A 354 -16.13 4.03 -7.97
C PHE A 354 -17.03 3.51 -9.10
N ASP A 355 -18.11 2.79 -8.77
CA ASP A 355 -19.06 2.25 -9.75
C ASP A 355 -20.10 3.30 -10.20
N LYS A 356 -20.41 4.29 -9.34
CA LYS A 356 -21.27 5.44 -9.72
C LYS A 356 -20.50 6.54 -10.45
N GLY A 357 -19.17 6.46 -10.52
CA GLY A 357 -18.32 7.51 -11.07
C GLY A 357 -18.36 8.81 -10.26
N THR A 358 -18.57 8.71 -8.94
CA THR A 358 -18.55 9.84 -7.97
C THR A 358 -17.26 9.86 -7.14
N GLU A 359 -16.35 8.91 -7.38
CA GLU A 359 -14.97 8.89 -6.90
C GLU A 359 -14.14 8.20 -8.00
N ILE A 360 -12.92 8.67 -8.27
CA ILE A 360 -12.07 8.10 -9.33
C ILE A 360 -11.41 6.83 -8.81
N GLY A 361 -11.63 5.70 -9.49
CA GLY A 361 -10.96 4.45 -9.19
C GLY A 361 -11.29 3.28 -10.12
N PRO A 362 -10.60 2.14 -9.95
CA PRO A 362 -10.79 0.93 -10.77
C PRO A 362 -12.16 0.27 -10.54
N ARG A 363 -12.42 -0.85 -11.21
CA ARG A 363 -13.43 -1.83 -10.80
C ARG A 363 -12.81 -2.75 -9.75
N VAL A 364 -13.56 -3.14 -8.71
CA VAL A 364 -13.00 -3.89 -7.58
C VAL A 364 -13.65 -5.28 -7.49
N VAL A 365 -12.81 -6.31 -7.44
CA VAL A 365 -13.18 -7.65 -7.02
C VAL A 365 -12.91 -7.76 -5.52
N LEU A 366 -13.92 -8.20 -4.77
CA LEU A 366 -13.91 -8.21 -3.32
C LEU A 366 -13.38 -9.55 -2.78
N GLY A 367 -12.21 -9.52 -2.14
CA GLY A 367 -11.65 -10.60 -1.34
C GLY A 367 -11.83 -10.31 0.16
N GLY A 368 -12.50 -11.21 0.87
CA GLY A 368 -12.68 -11.13 2.32
C GLY A 368 -11.40 -11.52 3.04
N ILE A 369 -11.28 -11.21 4.33
CA ILE A 369 -10.19 -11.70 5.20
C ILE A 369 -10.77 -12.36 6.45
N MET A 370 -10.22 -13.52 6.83
CA MET A 370 -10.51 -14.17 8.12
C MET A 370 -9.21 -14.55 8.83
N ASP A 371 -9.15 -14.34 10.14
CA ASP A 371 -8.04 -14.87 10.96
C ASP A 371 -8.50 -15.56 12.25
N GLY A 372 -7.61 -16.34 12.87
CA GLY A 372 -7.82 -16.85 14.23
C GLY A 372 -7.59 -15.76 15.30
N PRO A 373 -8.29 -15.80 16.45
CA PRO A 373 -8.07 -14.85 17.53
C PRO A 373 -6.72 -15.08 18.24
N GLY A 374 -6.15 -13.99 18.80
CA GLY A 374 -4.92 -14.03 19.60
C GLY A 374 -4.07 -12.76 19.46
N PRO A 375 -2.92 -12.66 20.16
CA PRO A 375 -2.04 -11.49 20.11
C PRO A 375 -1.28 -11.34 18.78
N LEU A 376 -1.29 -12.36 17.92
CA LEU A 376 -0.72 -12.33 16.58
C LEU A 376 -1.79 -12.24 15.47
N ALA A 377 -3.06 -12.06 15.84
CA ALA A 377 -4.19 -12.03 14.92
C ALA A 377 -4.09 -10.86 13.92
N GLY A 378 -4.41 -11.15 12.67
CA GLY A 378 -4.50 -10.21 11.57
C GLY A 378 -5.50 -9.07 11.83
N PRO A 379 -5.37 -7.96 11.08
CA PRO A 379 -6.08 -6.71 11.35
C PRO A 379 -7.49 -6.75 10.76
N THR A 380 -8.33 -7.59 11.34
CA THR A 380 -9.71 -7.80 10.90
C THR A 380 -10.66 -7.90 12.10
N LYS A 381 -11.90 -7.44 11.89
CA LYS A 381 -13.04 -7.71 12.77
C LYS A 381 -13.54 -9.16 12.66
N VAL A 382 -13.17 -9.85 11.57
CA VAL A 382 -13.52 -11.24 11.27
C VAL A 382 -12.50 -12.19 11.88
N LEU A 383 -12.64 -12.42 13.18
CA LEU A 383 -11.92 -13.45 13.92
C LEU A 383 -12.80 -14.69 14.08
N VAL A 384 -12.25 -15.88 13.83
CA VAL A 384 -12.98 -17.16 13.89
C VAL A 384 -12.19 -18.21 14.67
N GLU A 385 -12.84 -18.88 15.62
CA GLU A 385 -12.23 -19.96 16.41
C GLU A 385 -12.93 -21.32 16.17
N THR A 386 -14.18 -21.29 15.71
CA THR A 386 -15.02 -22.47 15.51
C THR A 386 -15.47 -22.68 14.05
N PRO A 387 -15.82 -23.92 13.67
CA PRO A 387 -16.40 -24.22 12.35
C PRO A 387 -17.64 -23.41 11.99
N ASP A 388 -18.47 -23.03 12.97
CA ASP A 388 -19.75 -22.34 12.71
C ASP A 388 -19.59 -20.82 12.58
N GLU A 389 -18.62 -20.21 13.28
CA GLU A 389 -18.20 -18.83 13.02
C GLU A 389 -17.57 -18.71 11.63
N ALA A 390 -16.72 -19.66 11.24
CA ALA A 390 -16.12 -19.73 9.91
C ALA A 390 -17.18 -19.80 8.80
N ARG A 391 -18.18 -20.69 8.94
CA ARG A 391 -19.33 -20.78 8.01
C ARG A 391 -20.11 -19.47 7.95
N LYS A 392 -20.49 -18.91 9.10
CA LYS A 392 -21.26 -17.66 9.20
C LYS A 392 -20.59 -16.49 8.46
N TRP A 393 -19.27 -16.37 8.55
CA TRP A 393 -18.53 -15.32 7.83
C TRP A 393 -18.35 -15.61 6.34
N VAL A 394 -18.18 -16.87 5.94
CA VAL A 394 -18.22 -17.28 4.52
C VAL A 394 -19.59 -16.98 3.90
N ASP A 395 -20.68 -17.32 4.59
CA ASP A 395 -22.04 -16.98 4.18
C ASP A 395 -22.22 -15.47 4.05
N TRP A 396 -21.78 -14.69 5.05
CA TRP A 396 -21.83 -13.23 5.00
C TRP A 396 -21.08 -12.66 3.79
N TYR A 397 -19.85 -13.12 3.53
CA TYR A 397 -19.08 -12.68 2.37
C TYR A 397 -19.81 -12.99 1.05
N ALA A 398 -20.38 -14.20 0.91
CA ALA A 398 -21.14 -14.58 -0.27
C ALA A 398 -22.43 -13.73 -0.44
N ASP A 399 -23.15 -13.46 0.64
CA ASP A 399 -24.37 -12.63 0.64
C ASP A 399 -24.08 -11.15 0.30
N HIS A 400 -22.84 -10.68 0.50
CA HIS A 400 -22.41 -9.31 0.20
C HIS A 400 -21.59 -9.19 -1.10
N GLY A 401 -21.65 -10.21 -1.98
CA GLY A 401 -21.08 -10.14 -3.32
C GLY A 401 -19.56 -10.26 -3.40
N TYR A 402 -18.91 -10.83 -2.38
CA TYR A 402 -17.50 -11.20 -2.46
C TYR A 402 -17.29 -12.35 -3.45
N ALA A 403 -16.08 -12.45 -4.02
CA ALA A 403 -15.70 -13.54 -4.93
C ALA A 403 -14.73 -14.54 -4.28
N GLN A 404 -14.07 -14.15 -3.19
CA GLN A 404 -12.99 -14.91 -2.58
C GLN A 404 -12.90 -14.63 -1.08
N VAL A 405 -12.37 -15.59 -0.31
CA VAL A 405 -12.01 -15.42 1.10
C VAL A 405 -10.51 -15.70 1.28
N LYS A 406 -9.77 -14.71 1.82
CA LYS A 406 -8.35 -14.82 2.19
C LYS A 406 -8.23 -15.36 3.62
N ILE A 407 -7.64 -16.53 3.74
CA ILE A 407 -7.17 -17.11 5.00
C ILE A 407 -5.89 -16.38 5.43
N TYR A 408 -5.80 -16.05 6.72
CA TYR A 408 -4.64 -15.39 7.31
C TYR A 408 -3.91 -16.32 8.32
N SER A 409 -2.72 -15.90 8.75
CA SER A 409 -1.69 -16.75 9.36
C SER A 409 -2.02 -17.36 10.74
N SER A 410 -3.08 -16.94 11.43
CA SER A 410 -3.51 -17.44 12.74
C SER A 410 -4.72 -18.37 12.70
N ILE A 411 -5.34 -18.58 11.53
CA ILE A 411 -6.38 -19.61 11.34
C ILE A 411 -5.83 -20.97 11.79
N LYS A 412 -6.59 -21.69 12.63
CA LYS A 412 -6.17 -23.03 13.05
C LYS A 412 -6.21 -24.00 11.85
N PRO A 413 -5.19 -24.85 11.62
CA PRO A 413 -5.12 -25.72 10.44
C PRO A 413 -6.37 -26.58 10.19
N GLU A 414 -7.07 -27.01 11.23
CA GLU A 414 -8.32 -27.78 11.17
C GLU A 414 -9.53 -26.99 10.64
N LEU A 415 -9.50 -25.66 10.66
CA LEU A 415 -10.56 -24.81 10.11
C LEU A 415 -10.42 -24.58 8.59
N VAL A 416 -9.20 -24.68 8.04
CA VAL A 416 -8.95 -24.48 6.60
C VAL A 416 -9.88 -25.32 5.70
N PRO A 417 -10.04 -26.65 5.89
CA PRO A 417 -10.95 -27.44 5.05
C PRO A 417 -12.44 -27.12 5.29
N VAL A 418 -12.81 -26.62 6.49
CA VAL A 418 -14.17 -26.14 6.75
C VAL A 418 -14.46 -24.87 5.96
N ILE A 419 -13.50 -23.93 5.96
CA ILE A 419 -13.58 -22.67 5.22
C ILE A 419 -13.66 -22.95 3.71
N ALA A 420 -12.79 -23.82 3.18
CA ALA A 420 -12.82 -24.22 1.77
C ALA A 420 -14.15 -24.87 1.37
N GLN A 421 -14.61 -25.87 2.13
CA GLN A 421 -15.89 -26.54 1.84
C GLN A 421 -17.07 -25.57 1.85
N ALA A 422 -17.13 -24.65 2.81
CA ALA A 422 -18.19 -23.63 2.87
C ALA A 422 -18.08 -22.63 1.70
N ALA A 423 -16.87 -22.15 1.40
CA ALA A 423 -16.62 -21.19 0.33
C ALA A 423 -17.02 -21.75 -1.03
N HIS A 424 -16.54 -22.94 -1.36
CA HIS A 424 -16.88 -23.64 -2.61
C HIS A 424 -18.38 -23.93 -2.72
N ALA A 425 -19.06 -24.30 -1.61
CA ALA A 425 -20.50 -24.49 -1.59
C ALA A 425 -21.31 -23.19 -1.82
N ARG A 426 -20.72 -22.03 -1.52
CA ARG A 426 -21.28 -20.70 -1.81
C ARG A 426 -20.79 -20.10 -3.15
N GLY A 427 -19.91 -20.79 -3.88
CA GLY A 427 -19.31 -20.31 -5.14
C GLY A 427 -18.13 -19.35 -4.96
N LEU A 428 -17.61 -19.20 -3.75
CA LEU A 428 -16.41 -18.40 -3.45
C LEU A 428 -15.14 -19.23 -3.62
N ARG A 429 -14.06 -18.56 -4.05
CA ARG A 429 -12.69 -19.11 -4.01
C ARG A 429 -12.07 -18.93 -2.62
N VAL A 430 -11.04 -19.71 -2.30
CA VAL A 430 -10.17 -19.52 -1.13
C VAL A 430 -8.75 -19.18 -1.55
N SER A 431 -8.26 -18.03 -1.10
CA SER A 431 -6.83 -17.67 -1.10
C SER A 431 -6.27 -17.68 0.31
N GLY A 432 -4.96 -17.53 0.48
CA GLY A 432 -4.44 -17.15 1.78
C GLY A 432 -2.92 -17.04 1.88
N HIS A 433 -2.51 -16.49 3.03
CA HIS A 433 -1.25 -16.90 3.64
C HIS A 433 -1.39 -18.36 4.08
N VAL A 434 -0.32 -19.14 4.02
CA VAL A 434 -0.31 -20.46 4.69
C VAL A 434 -0.37 -20.24 6.20
N PRO A 435 -1.33 -20.84 6.93
CA PRO A 435 -1.42 -20.69 8.38
C PRO A 435 -0.22 -21.22 9.15
N ALA A 436 -0.05 -20.75 10.38
CA ALA A 436 0.94 -21.31 11.29
C ALA A 436 0.70 -22.81 11.51
N PHE A 437 1.79 -23.56 11.66
CA PHE A 437 1.81 -25.02 11.87
C PHE A 437 1.24 -25.84 10.70
N MET A 438 1.19 -25.25 9.48
CA MET A 438 0.76 -25.89 8.24
C MET A 438 1.79 -25.66 7.12
N SER A 439 1.97 -26.64 6.23
CA SER A 439 2.76 -26.47 4.99
C SER A 439 1.90 -25.96 3.83
N ALA A 440 2.53 -25.43 2.78
CA ALA A 440 1.82 -25.02 1.57
C ALA A 440 1.15 -26.22 0.86
N GLU A 441 1.80 -27.38 0.87
CA GLU A 441 1.21 -28.65 0.42
C GLU A 441 -0.06 -29.02 1.22
N GLN A 442 -0.05 -28.81 2.53
CA GLN A 442 -1.23 -29.06 3.39
C GLN A 442 -2.34 -28.03 3.17
N PHE A 443 -2.00 -26.75 2.95
CA PHE A 443 -2.96 -25.68 2.65
C PHE A 443 -3.68 -25.93 1.31
N ILE A 444 -2.93 -26.29 0.28
CA ILE A 444 -3.48 -26.73 -1.02
C ILE A 444 -4.28 -28.03 -0.87
N ALA A 445 -3.79 -29.01 -0.09
CA ALA A 445 -4.52 -30.25 0.16
C ALA A 445 -5.87 -30.03 0.87
N ALA A 446 -5.95 -29.04 1.74
CA ALA A 446 -7.15 -28.64 2.47
C ALA A 446 -8.16 -27.82 1.63
N GLY A 447 -7.84 -27.48 0.38
CA GLY A 447 -8.79 -26.86 -0.56
C GLY A 447 -8.55 -25.39 -0.87
N ALA A 448 -7.35 -24.83 -0.64
CA ALA A 448 -7.01 -23.51 -1.14
C ALA A 448 -6.87 -23.51 -2.68
N ASP A 449 -7.60 -22.62 -3.35
CA ASP A 449 -7.52 -22.40 -4.80
C ASP A 449 -6.30 -21.55 -5.20
N GLU A 450 -5.74 -20.80 -4.24
CA GLU A 450 -4.74 -19.78 -4.51
C GLU A 450 -3.80 -19.53 -3.34
N MET A 451 -2.50 -19.40 -3.62
CA MET A 451 -1.50 -18.96 -2.66
C MET A 451 -1.10 -17.51 -2.87
N GLN A 452 -0.86 -16.83 -1.77
CA GLN A 452 -0.48 -15.43 -1.70
C GLN A 452 0.98 -15.31 -1.27
N HIS A 453 1.76 -14.48 -1.96
CA HIS A 453 3.16 -14.16 -1.73
C HIS A 453 4.13 -15.34 -1.96
N LEU A 454 5.15 -15.11 -2.80
CA LEU A 454 6.09 -16.14 -3.25
C LEU A 454 6.95 -16.74 -2.12
N ASN A 455 7.14 -16.05 -0.98
CA ASN A 455 7.86 -16.63 0.16
C ASN A 455 7.17 -17.88 0.71
N PHE A 456 5.84 -18.02 0.62
CA PHE A 456 5.15 -19.23 1.08
C PHE A 456 5.47 -20.48 0.25
N VAL A 457 5.90 -20.32 -1.01
CA VAL A 457 6.46 -21.42 -1.82
C VAL A 457 7.77 -21.91 -1.20
N PHE A 458 8.63 -21.01 -0.73
CA PHE A 458 9.89 -21.36 -0.07
C PHE A 458 9.67 -21.95 1.33
N LEU A 459 8.74 -21.37 2.11
CA LEU A 459 8.41 -21.84 3.46
C LEU A 459 7.88 -23.27 3.50
N ASN A 460 7.29 -23.79 2.41
CA ASN A 460 6.91 -25.20 2.30
C ASN A 460 8.08 -26.15 2.62
N PHE A 461 9.31 -25.78 2.23
CA PHE A 461 10.53 -26.56 2.43
C PHE A 461 11.24 -26.25 3.77
N LEU A 462 10.81 -25.20 4.49
CA LEU A 462 11.40 -24.69 5.73
C LEU A 462 10.53 -24.92 6.99
N THR A 463 9.44 -25.67 6.88
CA THR A 463 8.46 -25.93 7.97
C THR A 463 9.01 -26.47 9.29
N LYS A 464 10.26 -26.97 9.32
CA LYS A 464 10.97 -27.37 10.56
C LYS A 464 11.69 -26.22 11.26
N GLU A 465 12.09 -25.20 10.51
CA GLU A 465 12.79 -24.01 10.99
C GLU A 465 11.79 -22.88 11.26
N VAL A 466 10.81 -22.70 10.37
CA VAL A 466 9.67 -21.80 10.54
C VAL A 466 8.38 -22.63 10.66
N PRO A 467 8.08 -23.18 11.85
CA PRO A 467 6.79 -23.82 12.10
C PRO A 467 5.65 -22.81 12.29
N ASP A 468 5.94 -21.57 12.71
CA ASP A 468 4.95 -20.52 12.93
C ASP A 468 5.09 -19.40 11.89
N THR A 469 4.15 -19.33 10.94
CA THR A 469 4.20 -18.36 9.83
C THR A 469 3.74 -16.94 10.21
N ARG A 470 3.58 -16.65 11.51
CA ARG A 470 3.20 -15.32 12.01
C ARG A 470 4.39 -14.47 12.45
N ASP A 471 5.57 -15.06 12.60
CA ASP A 471 6.77 -14.38 13.10
C ASP A 471 7.59 -13.68 11.99
N MET A 472 8.78 -13.18 12.35
CA MET A 472 9.75 -12.63 11.38
C MET A 472 10.70 -13.69 10.78
N ALA A 473 10.78 -14.90 11.37
CA ALA A 473 11.58 -16.00 10.83
C ALA A 473 11.07 -16.42 9.43
N ARG A 474 9.76 -16.27 9.19
CA ARG A 474 9.12 -16.44 7.87
C ARG A 474 9.72 -15.60 6.72
N PHE A 475 10.51 -14.58 7.06
CA PHE A 475 11.25 -13.76 6.10
C PHE A 475 12.77 -13.96 6.22
N THR A 476 13.33 -13.99 7.44
CA THR A 476 14.78 -14.12 7.64
C THR A 476 15.32 -15.51 7.26
N ALA A 477 14.57 -16.59 7.50
CA ALA A 477 14.92 -17.93 7.03
C ALA A 477 14.83 -18.05 5.50
N VAL A 478 13.91 -17.33 4.85
CA VAL A 478 13.84 -17.27 3.38
C VAL A 478 15.04 -16.51 2.82
N GLY A 479 15.42 -15.37 3.41
CA GLY A 479 16.65 -14.64 3.07
C GLY A 479 17.90 -15.51 3.18
N LYS A 480 17.95 -16.38 4.20
CA LYS A 480 19.05 -17.31 4.45
C LYS A 480 19.08 -18.52 3.50
N HIS A 481 17.94 -19.18 3.27
CA HIS A 481 17.88 -20.50 2.62
C HIS A 481 17.33 -20.52 1.19
N ALA A 482 16.78 -19.42 0.64
CA ALA A 482 16.23 -19.40 -0.71
C ALA A 482 17.24 -19.72 -1.83
N ALA A 483 18.55 -19.53 -1.60
CA ALA A 483 19.59 -19.92 -2.55
C ALA A 483 19.87 -21.44 -2.60
N GLU A 484 19.50 -22.17 -1.54
CA GLU A 484 19.68 -23.62 -1.41
C GLU A 484 18.48 -24.40 -1.98
N ILE A 485 17.29 -23.80 -1.90
CA ILE A 485 16.04 -24.33 -2.45
C ILE A 485 16.02 -24.05 -3.96
N LYS A 486 16.11 -25.10 -4.78
CA LYS A 486 16.18 -24.99 -6.25
C LYS A 486 14.97 -25.64 -6.93
N PRO A 487 14.39 -25.04 -7.99
CA PRO A 487 13.19 -25.57 -8.62
C PRO A 487 13.41 -26.90 -9.39
N ASP A 488 14.67 -27.26 -9.66
CA ASP A 488 15.08 -28.57 -10.18
C ASP A 488 15.45 -29.59 -9.07
N GLY A 489 15.21 -29.25 -7.81
CA GLY A 489 15.22 -30.20 -6.69
C GLY A 489 14.06 -31.21 -6.79
N GLU A 490 14.21 -32.36 -6.13
CA GLU A 490 13.24 -33.48 -6.28
C GLU A 490 11.90 -33.21 -5.55
N ARG A 491 11.95 -32.58 -4.38
CA ARG A 491 10.75 -32.19 -3.61
C ARG A 491 10.09 -30.97 -4.25
N GLU A 492 10.95 -30.09 -4.75
CA GLU A 492 10.66 -28.79 -5.32
C GLU A 492 9.91 -28.97 -6.65
N ARG A 493 10.38 -29.86 -7.54
CA ARG A 493 9.62 -30.30 -8.73
C ARG A 493 8.29 -30.95 -8.39
N ARG A 494 8.22 -31.79 -7.33
CA ARG A 494 6.95 -32.41 -6.91
C ARG A 494 5.93 -31.36 -6.46
N PHE A 495 6.37 -30.34 -5.72
CA PHE A 495 5.48 -29.27 -5.28
C PHE A 495 4.98 -28.42 -6.45
N ILE A 496 5.89 -28.00 -7.34
CA ILE A 496 5.55 -27.26 -8.57
C ILE A 496 4.54 -28.06 -9.42
N ALA A 497 4.77 -29.36 -9.62
CA ALA A 497 3.85 -30.23 -10.36
C ALA A 497 2.50 -30.40 -9.64
N THR A 498 2.47 -30.37 -8.30
CA THR A 498 1.23 -30.44 -7.51
C THR A 498 0.39 -29.17 -7.64
N MET A 499 1.04 -27.99 -7.64
CA MET A 499 0.36 -26.72 -7.92
C MET A 499 -0.25 -26.71 -9.33
N ALA A 500 0.53 -27.10 -10.34
CA ALA A 500 0.08 -27.14 -11.73
C ALA A 500 -1.09 -28.14 -11.93
N ALA A 501 -0.96 -29.36 -11.40
CA ALA A 501 -1.98 -30.41 -11.52
C ALA A 501 -3.28 -30.13 -10.75
N ARG A 502 -3.26 -29.20 -9.78
CA ARG A 502 -4.45 -28.72 -9.06
C ARG A 502 -4.96 -27.37 -9.58
N HIS A 503 -4.29 -26.78 -10.58
CA HIS A 503 -4.52 -25.39 -11.02
C HIS A 503 -4.49 -24.37 -9.87
N THR A 504 -3.69 -24.62 -8.82
CA THR A 504 -3.51 -23.67 -7.72
C THR A 504 -2.89 -22.39 -8.28
N VAL A 505 -3.64 -21.30 -8.21
CA VAL A 505 -3.19 -19.99 -8.66
C VAL A 505 -2.09 -19.48 -7.71
N LEU A 506 -1.11 -18.79 -8.25
CA LEU A 506 -0.12 -18.04 -7.47
C LEU A 506 -0.24 -16.55 -7.76
N ASP A 507 -0.41 -15.78 -6.69
CA ASP A 507 -0.16 -14.35 -6.65
C ASP A 507 1.16 -14.13 -5.89
N PRO A 508 2.28 -13.84 -6.57
CA PRO A 508 3.61 -13.95 -5.98
C PRO A 508 4.12 -12.69 -5.27
N THR A 509 3.57 -11.50 -5.55
CA THR A 509 3.99 -10.19 -5.01
C THR A 509 5.53 -10.04 -4.94
N VAL A 510 6.20 -10.24 -6.07
CA VAL A 510 7.66 -10.36 -6.20
C VAL A 510 8.36 -9.05 -5.84
N ASN A 511 7.75 -7.92 -6.18
CA ASN A 511 8.14 -6.57 -5.79
C ASN A 511 8.33 -6.37 -4.26
N VAL A 512 7.53 -7.01 -3.39
CA VAL A 512 7.72 -6.98 -1.93
C VAL A 512 9.05 -7.63 -1.54
N PHE A 513 9.46 -8.67 -2.27
CA PHE A 513 10.70 -9.39 -2.02
C PHE A 513 11.93 -8.75 -2.69
N GLU A 514 11.74 -7.95 -3.74
CA GLU A 514 12.74 -6.99 -4.19
C GLU A 514 13.02 -5.98 -3.07
N GLY A 515 11.96 -5.35 -2.55
CA GLY A 515 12.03 -4.39 -1.45
C GLY A 515 12.65 -4.96 -0.16
N PHE A 516 12.45 -6.25 0.12
CA PHE A 516 13.04 -6.90 1.30
C PHE A 516 14.51 -7.30 1.14
N PHE A 517 14.98 -7.72 -0.04
CA PHE A 517 16.31 -8.31 -0.18
C PHE A 517 17.32 -7.48 -0.99
N GLU A 518 16.86 -6.53 -1.81
CA GLU A 518 17.73 -5.68 -2.65
C GLU A 518 17.81 -4.21 -2.17
N SER A 519 16.77 -3.69 -1.48
CA SER A 519 16.76 -2.32 -0.97
C SER A 519 17.81 -2.10 0.13
N LYS A 520 18.66 -1.08 -0.04
CA LYS A 520 19.70 -0.72 0.93
C LYS A 520 19.40 0.62 1.60
N GLN A 521 19.75 0.73 2.87
CA GLN A 521 19.55 1.96 3.63
C GLN A 521 20.42 3.09 3.06
N GLY A 522 19.78 4.22 2.75
CA GLY A 522 20.38 5.37 2.07
C GLY A 522 20.47 5.27 0.54
N GLU A 523 20.05 4.15 -0.05
CA GLU A 523 19.78 4.05 -1.48
C GLU A 523 18.26 4.11 -1.73
N VAL A 524 17.83 4.61 -2.90
CA VAL A 524 16.41 4.58 -3.28
C VAL A 524 16.04 3.14 -3.63
N ASP A 525 14.96 2.64 -3.03
CA ASP A 525 14.38 1.32 -3.30
C ASP A 525 14.33 1.00 -4.81
N PRO A 526 14.95 -0.12 -5.27
CA PRO A 526 15.09 -0.46 -6.68
C PRO A 526 13.76 -0.66 -7.40
N GLY A 527 12.69 -1.04 -6.69
CA GLY A 527 11.36 -1.17 -7.28
C GLY A 527 10.75 0.16 -7.73
N TYR A 528 11.25 1.28 -7.19
CA TYR A 528 10.73 2.64 -7.41
C TYR A 528 11.69 3.59 -8.12
N LEU A 529 12.93 3.18 -8.43
CA LEU A 529 13.93 4.02 -9.13
C LEU A 529 13.37 4.73 -10.38
N ALA A 530 12.57 4.03 -11.19
CA ALA A 530 11.98 4.57 -12.42
C ALA A 530 10.88 5.65 -12.20
N VAL A 531 10.50 5.94 -10.95
CA VAL A 531 9.46 6.93 -10.60
C VAL A 531 9.83 7.83 -9.42
N ALA A 532 10.90 7.55 -8.67
CA ALA A 532 11.24 8.25 -7.43
C ALA A 532 11.40 9.78 -7.58
N ASP A 533 11.99 10.27 -8.67
CA ASP A 533 12.09 11.71 -8.98
C ASP A 533 10.73 12.40 -9.23
N ARG A 534 9.66 11.64 -9.43
CA ARG A 534 8.29 12.14 -9.68
C ARG A 534 7.39 12.14 -8.44
N LEU A 535 7.79 11.49 -7.34
CA LEU A 535 6.96 11.36 -6.14
C LEU A 535 7.04 12.63 -5.25
N PRO A 536 6.04 12.88 -4.37
CA PRO A 536 6.14 13.93 -3.36
C PRO A 536 7.45 13.80 -2.55
N PRO A 537 8.15 14.89 -2.18
CA PRO A 537 9.50 14.82 -1.64
C PRO A 537 9.68 13.92 -0.41
N GLN A 538 8.73 13.93 0.53
CA GLN A 538 8.79 13.09 1.73
C GLN A 538 8.41 11.63 1.43
N VAL A 539 7.52 11.38 0.45
CA VAL A 539 7.27 10.03 -0.07
C VAL A 539 8.53 9.46 -0.73
N ARG A 540 9.20 10.23 -1.61
CA ARG A 540 10.49 9.85 -2.20
C ARG A 540 11.52 9.51 -1.12
N ARG A 541 11.60 10.32 -0.06
CA ARG A 541 12.52 10.14 1.07
C ARG A 541 12.24 8.87 1.87
N SER A 542 10.98 8.42 1.97
CA SER A 542 10.64 7.14 2.60
C SER A 542 11.25 5.93 1.87
N LEU A 543 11.59 6.06 0.57
CA LEU A 543 12.26 5.00 -0.20
C LEU A 543 13.73 4.78 0.19
N LEU A 544 14.31 5.63 1.04
CA LEU A 544 15.71 5.52 1.49
C LEU A 544 15.89 4.57 2.70
N ARG A 545 14.82 3.97 3.21
CA ARG A 545 14.85 3.18 4.45
C ARG A 545 15.69 1.90 4.37
N GLY A 546 15.76 1.30 3.18
CA GLY A 546 16.31 -0.04 2.98
C GLY A 546 15.31 -1.15 3.30
N GLY A 547 15.72 -2.40 3.03
CA GLY A 547 14.92 -3.60 3.17
C GLY A 547 15.12 -4.32 4.50
N LEU A 548 14.87 -5.64 4.49
CA LEU A 548 15.04 -6.52 5.64
C LEU A 548 16.52 -6.60 6.02
N THR A 549 16.88 -6.10 7.20
CA THR A 549 18.25 -6.19 7.71
C THR A 549 18.68 -7.66 7.83
N PRO A 550 19.79 -8.08 7.20
CA PRO A 550 20.28 -9.45 7.31
C PRO A 550 20.66 -9.85 8.73
N VAL A 551 20.51 -11.14 9.04
CA VAL A 551 21.17 -11.74 10.21
C VAL A 551 22.69 -11.68 10.00
N ALA A 552 23.43 -11.23 11.01
CA ALA A 552 24.88 -11.03 10.90
C ALA A 552 25.62 -12.33 10.52
N GLY A 553 26.37 -12.29 9.42
CA GLY A 553 27.03 -13.44 8.80
C GLY A 553 26.22 -14.15 7.69
N ASP A 554 24.95 -13.77 7.49
CA ASP A 554 24.10 -14.27 6.39
C ASP A 554 23.92 -13.26 5.24
N GLU A 555 24.66 -12.14 5.21
CA GLU A 555 24.50 -11.07 4.22
C GLU A 555 24.67 -11.60 2.78
N ALA A 556 25.65 -12.48 2.58
CA ALA A 556 25.92 -13.13 1.30
C ALA A 556 24.87 -14.17 0.91
N GLN A 557 23.97 -14.58 1.81
CA GLN A 557 22.83 -15.45 1.52
C GLN A 557 21.62 -14.60 1.10
N TYR A 558 21.36 -13.50 1.81
CA TYR A 558 20.25 -12.58 1.54
C TYR A 558 20.38 -11.95 0.14
N ALA A 559 21.59 -11.52 -0.24
CA ALA A 559 21.91 -11.03 -1.60
C ALA A 559 21.81 -12.11 -2.71
N LYS A 560 21.39 -13.33 -2.38
CA LYS A 560 21.05 -14.40 -3.35
C LYS A 560 19.58 -14.81 -3.27
N ALA A 561 18.81 -14.31 -2.29
CA ALA A 561 17.44 -14.72 -2.06
C ALA A 561 16.53 -14.29 -3.21
N PHE A 562 16.47 -12.99 -3.51
CA PHE A 562 15.61 -12.45 -4.56
C PHE A 562 15.93 -12.99 -5.97
N PRO A 563 17.20 -13.08 -6.42
CA PRO A 563 17.56 -13.78 -7.66
C PRO A 563 17.13 -15.26 -7.68
N SER A 564 16.94 -15.90 -6.53
CA SER A 564 16.45 -17.27 -6.41
C SER A 564 14.92 -17.36 -6.46
N MET A 565 14.22 -16.34 -5.95
CA MET A 565 12.77 -16.19 -6.10
C MET A 565 12.39 -15.99 -7.59
N LEU A 566 13.11 -15.15 -8.34
CA LEU A 566 12.90 -14.99 -9.79
C LEU A 566 13.08 -16.31 -10.56
N ARG A 567 14.10 -17.13 -10.24
CA ARG A 567 14.28 -18.47 -10.84
C ARG A 567 13.14 -19.43 -10.50
N PHE A 568 12.53 -19.29 -9.31
CA PHE A 568 11.36 -20.08 -8.93
C PHE A 568 10.10 -19.66 -9.69
N LEU A 569 9.84 -18.35 -9.82
CA LEU A 569 8.73 -17.81 -10.61
C LEU A 569 8.78 -18.33 -12.06
N ALA A 570 9.95 -18.26 -12.69
CA ALA A 570 10.18 -18.76 -14.05
C ALA A 570 9.89 -20.27 -14.18
N ALA A 571 10.25 -21.06 -13.17
CA ALA A 571 10.01 -22.50 -13.16
C ALA A 571 8.54 -22.86 -12.91
N LEU A 572 7.85 -22.11 -12.04
CA LEU A 572 6.40 -22.23 -11.80
C LEU A 572 5.62 -21.92 -13.09
N HIS A 573 5.92 -20.78 -13.74
CA HIS A 573 5.33 -20.43 -15.03
C HIS A 573 5.56 -21.52 -16.10
N LYS A 574 6.82 -21.96 -16.26
CA LYS A 574 7.19 -23.01 -17.22
C LYS A 574 6.51 -24.36 -16.96
N ALA A 575 6.08 -24.63 -15.73
CA ALA A 575 5.33 -25.83 -15.37
C ALA A 575 3.80 -25.71 -15.61
N GLY A 576 3.31 -24.55 -16.05
CA GLY A 576 1.87 -24.32 -16.25
C GLY A 576 1.10 -24.01 -14.97
N VAL A 577 1.79 -23.56 -13.90
CA VAL A 577 1.12 -22.99 -12.72
C VAL A 577 0.44 -21.68 -13.14
N PRO A 578 -0.87 -21.49 -12.88
CA PRO A 578 -1.53 -20.21 -13.16
C PRO A 578 -0.94 -19.11 -12.28
N ILE A 579 -0.48 -18.02 -12.89
CA ILE A 579 0.10 -16.86 -12.19
C ILE A 579 -0.70 -15.62 -12.54
N VAL A 580 -0.97 -14.78 -11.54
CA VAL A 580 -1.54 -13.43 -11.69
C VAL A 580 -0.58 -12.40 -11.10
N PRO A 581 -0.54 -11.15 -11.60
CA PRO A 581 0.24 -10.08 -11.00
C PRO A 581 -0.56 -9.36 -9.91
N GLY A 582 -0.01 -9.32 -8.70
CA GLY A 582 -0.53 -8.58 -7.55
C GLY A 582 0.63 -7.94 -6.77
N THR A 583 0.36 -6.86 -6.02
CA THR A 583 1.45 -6.00 -5.50
C THR A 583 1.62 -5.89 -3.99
N ASP A 584 0.56 -5.87 -3.18
CA ASP A 584 0.58 -5.55 -1.73
C ASP A 584 1.39 -4.26 -1.38
N ALA A 585 1.46 -3.32 -2.33
CA ALA A 585 2.41 -2.22 -2.30
C ALA A 585 1.82 -0.89 -2.81
N MET A 586 2.65 0.02 -3.31
CA MET A 586 2.24 1.35 -3.75
C MET A 586 1.39 1.26 -5.04
N ALA A 587 0.13 1.70 -4.94
CA ALA A 587 -0.88 1.61 -5.99
C ALA A 587 -0.37 2.08 -7.36
N GLY A 588 -0.67 1.29 -8.40
CA GLY A 588 -0.27 1.56 -9.77
C GLY A 588 1.21 1.29 -10.06
N PHE A 589 2.11 2.03 -9.44
CA PHE A 589 3.56 1.95 -9.71
C PHE A 589 4.16 0.58 -9.44
N ALA A 590 3.75 -0.06 -8.34
CA ALA A 590 4.26 -1.36 -7.95
C ALA A 590 3.80 -2.49 -8.89
N LEU A 591 2.70 -2.31 -9.64
CA LEU A 591 2.26 -3.28 -10.66
C LEU A 591 3.14 -3.17 -11.90
N LEU A 592 3.42 -1.95 -12.36
CA LEU A 592 4.34 -1.73 -13.47
C LEU A 592 5.73 -2.31 -13.16
N ARG A 593 6.14 -2.31 -11.88
CA ARG A 593 7.34 -3.03 -11.43
C ARG A 593 7.18 -4.55 -11.44
N GLU A 594 6.07 -5.08 -10.91
CA GLU A 594 5.82 -6.53 -10.90
C GLU A 594 5.92 -7.15 -12.31
N LEU A 595 5.37 -6.48 -13.32
CA LEU A 595 5.44 -6.93 -14.73
C LEU A 595 6.87 -6.84 -15.30
N GLU A 596 7.67 -5.85 -14.90
CA GLU A 596 9.12 -5.79 -15.22
C GLU A 596 9.90 -6.93 -14.56
N LEU A 597 9.54 -7.32 -13.33
CA LEU A 597 10.17 -8.42 -12.61
C LEU A 597 9.82 -9.78 -13.22
N TYR A 598 8.61 -9.94 -13.77
CA TYR A 598 8.24 -11.13 -14.55
C TYR A 598 9.09 -11.25 -15.82
N ALA A 599 9.37 -10.14 -16.51
CA ALA A 599 10.27 -10.11 -17.66
C ALA A 599 11.74 -10.38 -17.25
N ALA A 600 12.18 -9.86 -16.10
CA ALA A 600 13.50 -10.14 -15.52
C ALA A 600 13.68 -11.62 -15.11
N ALA A 601 12.59 -12.30 -14.75
CA ALA A 601 12.57 -13.76 -14.56
C ALA A 601 12.63 -14.56 -15.89
N GLY A 602 12.49 -13.90 -17.04
CA GLY A 602 12.52 -14.53 -18.37
C GLY A 602 11.16 -15.03 -18.86
N ILE A 603 10.05 -14.53 -18.31
CA ILE A 603 8.70 -14.74 -18.87
C ILE A 603 8.54 -13.85 -20.11
N ALA A 604 7.90 -14.34 -21.18
CA ALA A 604 7.72 -13.57 -22.40
C ALA A 604 6.66 -12.47 -22.22
N ASN A 605 6.90 -11.27 -22.77
CA ASN A 605 5.99 -10.13 -22.62
C ASN A 605 4.54 -10.43 -23.04
N ALA A 606 4.32 -11.27 -24.05
CA ALA A 606 2.98 -11.69 -24.45
C ALA A 606 2.23 -12.46 -23.34
N ASP A 607 2.93 -13.33 -22.60
CA ASP A 607 2.40 -14.07 -21.46
C ASP A 607 2.14 -13.12 -20.28
N ILE A 608 3.06 -12.18 -20.01
CA ILE A 608 2.93 -11.17 -18.95
C ILE A 608 1.70 -10.28 -19.19
N LEU A 609 1.53 -9.77 -20.41
CA LEU A 609 0.37 -8.96 -20.79
C LEU A 609 -0.92 -9.78 -20.76
N ARG A 610 -0.89 -11.08 -21.09
CA ARG A 610 -2.03 -11.99 -20.88
C ARG A 610 -2.37 -12.13 -19.40
N MET A 611 -1.39 -12.40 -18.53
CA MET A 611 -1.60 -12.52 -17.07
C MET A 611 -2.23 -11.23 -16.52
N ALA A 612 -1.69 -10.07 -16.88
CA ALA A 612 -2.14 -8.75 -16.43
C ALA A 612 -3.49 -8.28 -17.03
N THR A 613 -4.10 -9.05 -17.94
CA THR A 613 -5.39 -8.73 -18.56
C THR A 613 -6.37 -9.91 -18.50
N LEU A 614 -6.40 -10.75 -19.54
CA LEU A 614 -7.35 -11.85 -19.66
C LEU A 614 -7.14 -12.93 -18.60
N GLY A 615 -5.90 -13.27 -18.24
CA GLY A 615 -5.63 -14.28 -17.20
C GLY A 615 -6.16 -13.86 -15.82
N SER A 616 -5.97 -12.59 -15.45
CA SER A 616 -6.57 -12.01 -14.24
C SER A 616 -8.11 -12.00 -14.33
N ALA A 617 -8.68 -11.66 -15.49
CA ALA A 617 -10.13 -11.71 -15.69
C ALA A 617 -10.69 -13.14 -15.62
N GLU A 618 -9.95 -14.16 -16.08
CA GLU A 618 -10.31 -15.59 -15.95
C GLU A 618 -10.32 -16.03 -14.48
N VAL A 619 -9.23 -15.76 -13.75
CA VAL A 619 -9.04 -16.11 -12.32
C VAL A 619 -10.07 -15.44 -11.40
N ASN A 620 -10.53 -14.24 -11.77
CA ASN A 620 -11.55 -13.50 -11.02
C ASN A 620 -12.99 -13.66 -11.57
N HIS A 621 -13.20 -14.59 -12.52
CA HIS A 621 -14.51 -14.88 -13.13
C HIS A 621 -15.19 -13.68 -13.83
N ARG A 622 -14.38 -12.77 -14.41
CA ARG A 622 -14.81 -11.58 -15.16
C ARG A 622 -14.48 -11.62 -16.66
N SER A 623 -13.88 -12.68 -17.17
CA SER A 623 -13.48 -12.85 -18.59
C SER A 623 -14.63 -12.85 -19.61
N GLY A 624 -15.90 -12.81 -19.18
CA GLY A 624 -17.06 -12.55 -20.04
C GLY A 624 -17.32 -11.06 -20.34
N ASP A 625 -16.73 -10.14 -19.57
CA ASP A 625 -16.91 -8.68 -19.69
C ASP A 625 -15.59 -7.89 -19.79
N LEU A 626 -14.49 -8.42 -19.25
CA LEU A 626 -13.22 -7.73 -19.06
C LEU A 626 -12.01 -8.53 -19.57
N GLY A 627 -10.88 -7.85 -19.78
CA GLY A 627 -9.61 -8.47 -20.18
C GLY A 627 -9.44 -8.69 -21.68
N LEU A 628 -10.36 -8.22 -22.53
CA LEU A 628 -10.27 -8.28 -23.99
C LEU A 628 -10.71 -6.97 -24.65
N VAL A 629 -10.03 -6.60 -25.74
CA VAL A 629 -10.53 -5.61 -26.69
C VAL A 629 -11.38 -6.37 -27.72
N ALA A 630 -12.68 -6.53 -27.43
CA ALA A 630 -13.60 -7.30 -28.28
C ALA A 630 -15.02 -6.68 -28.25
N PRO A 631 -15.81 -6.77 -29.36
CA PRO A 631 -17.19 -6.30 -29.35
C PRO A 631 -18.01 -6.95 -28.23
N GLY A 632 -18.82 -6.14 -27.55
CA GLY A 632 -19.61 -6.53 -26.39
C GLY A 632 -18.88 -6.36 -25.05
N PHE A 633 -17.55 -6.37 -24.99
CA PHE A 633 -16.80 -6.20 -23.74
C PHE A 633 -16.90 -4.77 -23.19
N LEU A 634 -16.67 -4.61 -21.89
CA LEU A 634 -16.57 -3.29 -21.26
C LEU A 634 -15.34 -2.55 -21.81
N ALA A 635 -15.51 -1.25 -22.07
CA ALA A 635 -14.48 -0.36 -22.60
C ALA A 635 -13.52 0.07 -21.48
N ASP A 636 -12.79 -0.91 -20.95
CA ASP A 636 -11.73 -0.79 -19.96
C ASP A 636 -10.39 -1.03 -20.69
N LEU A 637 -9.73 0.05 -21.12
CA LEU A 637 -8.65 0.05 -22.11
C LEU A 637 -7.50 1.00 -21.71
N ILE A 638 -6.29 0.73 -22.19
CA ILE A 638 -5.17 1.66 -22.11
C ILE A 638 -4.52 1.89 -23.48
N LEU A 639 -4.03 3.12 -23.68
CA LEU A 639 -3.27 3.54 -24.86
C LEU A 639 -1.83 3.85 -24.43
N VAL A 640 -0.87 3.24 -25.11
CA VAL A 640 0.55 3.23 -24.73
C VAL A 640 1.41 3.82 -25.85
N SER A 641 2.23 4.81 -25.52
CA SER A 641 3.25 5.40 -26.39
C SER A 641 4.51 4.54 -26.42
N GLY A 642 4.40 3.35 -27.00
CA GLY A 642 5.48 2.36 -27.11
C GLY A 642 4.95 1.01 -27.59
N ASP A 643 5.74 -0.05 -27.38
CA ASP A 643 5.35 -1.42 -27.70
C ASP A 643 5.64 -2.38 -26.52
N PRO A 644 4.66 -2.64 -25.65
CA PRO A 644 4.79 -3.55 -24.52
C PRO A 644 5.17 -5.00 -24.88
N LEU A 645 5.02 -5.43 -26.15
CA LEU A 645 5.53 -6.75 -26.59
C LEU A 645 7.05 -6.75 -26.78
N ALA A 646 7.63 -5.61 -27.16
CA ALA A 646 9.08 -5.46 -27.31
C ALA A 646 9.77 -5.07 -25.99
N ASP A 647 9.14 -4.19 -25.21
CA ASP A 647 9.67 -3.64 -23.95
C ASP A 647 8.51 -3.42 -22.96
N ILE A 648 8.43 -4.27 -21.92
CA ILE A 648 7.35 -4.21 -20.93
C ILE A 648 7.32 -2.86 -20.16
N SER A 649 8.47 -2.17 -20.04
CA SER A 649 8.54 -0.85 -19.38
C SER A 649 7.83 0.26 -20.18
N ALA A 650 7.50 0.00 -21.45
CA ALA A 650 6.64 0.88 -22.25
C ALA A 650 5.29 1.17 -21.58
N LEU A 651 4.79 0.26 -20.72
CA LEU A 651 3.57 0.48 -19.92
C LEU A 651 3.65 1.71 -18.99
N ARG A 652 4.84 2.28 -18.72
CA ARG A 652 4.99 3.55 -18.00
C ARG A 652 4.63 4.79 -18.85
N LYS A 653 4.49 4.64 -20.18
CA LYS A 653 4.29 5.71 -21.18
C LYS A 653 2.83 5.78 -21.63
N LEU A 654 1.89 5.83 -20.69
CA LEU A 654 0.46 5.85 -20.99
C LEU A 654 0.02 7.23 -21.50
N SER A 655 -0.58 7.26 -22.69
CA SER A 655 -1.18 8.48 -23.26
C SER A 655 -2.59 8.71 -22.71
N ARG A 656 -3.33 7.63 -22.44
CA ARG A 656 -4.73 7.65 -22.00
C ARG A 656 -5.13 6.33 -21.35
N VAL A 657 -6.06 6.41 -20.40
CA VAL A 657 -6.69 5.27 -19.74
C VAL A 657 -8.20 5.44 -19.84
N ILE A 658 -8.93 4.35 -20.09
CA ILE A 658 -10.38 4.36 -20.25
C ILE A 658 -10.96 3.29 -19.31
N LYS A 659 -11.98 3.62 -18.52
CA LYS A 659 -12.78 2.67 -17.71
C LYS A 659 -14.25 2.92 -18.01
N GLY A 660 -14.98 1.90 -18.46
CA GLY A 660 -16.40 2.02 -18.82
C GLY A 660 -16.66 3.11 -19.85
N GLY A 661 -15.77 3.27 -20.84
CA GLY A 661 -15.87 4.30 -21.87
C GLY A 661 -15.58 5.73 -21.40
N VAL A 662 -15.36 5.96 -20.10
CA VAL A 662 -14.90 7.24 -19.55
C VAL A 662 -13.40 7.35 -19.71
N SER A 663 -12.93 8.44 -20.32
CA SER A 663 -11.51 8.72 -20.56
C SER A 663 -10.88 9.46 -19.38
N TYR A 664 -9.65 9.07 -19.04
CA TYR A 664 -8.79 9.69 -18.04
C TYR A 664 -7.40 9.94 -18.64
N LEU A 665 -6.78 11.05 -18.25
CA LEU A 665 -5.45 11.45 -18.73
C LEU A 665 -4.44 11.33 -17.57
N PRO A 666 -3.44 10.43 -17.64
CA PRO A 666 -2.44 10.27 -16.58
C PRO A 666 -1.72 11.58 -16.21
N GLY A 667 -1.46 12.45 -17.20
CA GLY A 667 -0.86 13.77 -16.99
C GLY A 667 -1.72 14.76 -16.19
N GLU A 668 -3.03 14.51 -16.07
CA GLU A 668 -3.94 15.30 -15.22
C GLU A 668 -4.19 14.62 -13.87
N LEU A 669 -4.21 13.28 -13.83
CA LEU A 669 -4.40 12.51 -12.60
C LEU A 669 -3.20 12.62 -11.65
N TYR A 670 -1.97 12.38 -12.13
CA TYR A 670 -0.78 12.36 -11.28
C TYR A 670 -0.58 13.66 -10.47
N PRO A 671 -0.70 14.88 -11.05
CA PRO A 671 -0.54 16.13 -10.29
C PRO A 671 -1.52 16.31 -9.13
N THR A 672 -2.73 15.75 -9.21
CA THR A 672 -3.74 15.88 -8.11
C THR A 672 -3.38 15.11 -6.85
N VAL A 673 -2.45 14.17 -6.94
CA VAL A 673 -1.88 13.41 -5.83
C VAL A 673 -0.39 13.74 -5.60
N GLY A 674 0.04 14.93 -6.01
CA GLY A 674 1.40 15.43 -5.80
C GLY A 674 2.49 14.75 -6.64
N VAL A 675 2.12 13.95 -7.64
CA VAL A 675 3.06 13.24 -8.51
C VAL A 675 3.31 14.04 -9.78
N ALA A 676 4.57 14.26 -10.14
CA ALA A 676 4.93 14.90 -11.40
C ALA A 676 4.49 14.05 -12.61
N PRO A 677 4.07 14.65 -13.75
CA PRO A 677 3.81 13.92 -14.99
C PRO A 677 4.97 13.01 -15.43
N ALA A 678 4.70 12.05 -16.30
CA ALA A 678 5.76 11.31 -16.97
C ALA A 678 6.50 12.25 -17.96
N PRO A 679 7.83 12.12 -18.10
CA PRO A 679 8.63 12.89 -19.06
C PRO A 679 8.44 12.41 -20.51
#